data_AF-W0TAL7-F1
#
_entry.id   AF-W0TAL7-F1
#
_cell.length_a   1.000
_cell.length_b   1.000
_cell.length_c   1.000
_cell.angle_alpha   90.00
_cell.angle_beta   90.00
_cell.angle_gamma   90.00
#
_symmetry.space_group_name_H-M   'P 1'
#
loop_
_entity.id
_entity.type
_entity.pdbx_description
1 polymer ?
#
loop_
_entity_poly.entity_id
_entity_poly.type
_entity_poly.pdbx_seq_one_letter_code
_entity_poly.pdbx_strand_id
1 'polypeptide(L)'
;MSQDPLYEFKQQFEKFVASNPNVSSVTSAASRIPESSKAVVVLSPYSLSHQFPRYWVSKSYKKTIVERPERLLACCIGVAAAITMYPALFTVKTSNRHKTSLLAPHVLKVHGKDWPKKLLKLCKESERKLERQEIEVPEDWNVGDIYLSRQTIAALEGSIGALEVGIDSIFEGASIEQTSNRAFVAIRPPGHHSHASTPSGFCLLNNAHIAIEYAFEKYDVTHAVILDFDLHHGDGTQDICWKRAGFRPDEFASEAGSDSGSAELENEDDDEYDEFGKTFAKFPKVGYFSMHDINSFPTELGYATKENIRNASTCIMDAHDLNIWNVHLQPYKDEEEFVKLYQTKYRSIFAKADEFFKNAKAEMKNGGFRFKGLVLISAGFDASEYEQQSMQRHNVNVPTSFYNMFTKDALKLAQMHSSGKILSIMEGGYSDGAISSGVFSHLIGFQNQNWINEWGSEQVVKEITRGCKPRWKPYKTKKARDVIRIWAEEVIMLGRSMIPEFKSVLFEPEPPIVHPEVRLTRSKYHETLVKKEQDIPRAETPTPPPTRSEQVTAKTEEIPFVEQVLPSDDENDDDEDYQYDEELNKTFNRTVEDITIDDISRHLETLDILQLSDEDEVESTRLRNNGDPKVVTNHRTSPVNNSHTLDPASGTRHLSGNGNVSGVPSGNYKIPSSTTTRHLRSNRHSRLLNFDDSDISMISHASPPRSKTRSSGKSNGHSNW
;
A
#
# COMPACT_ATOMS: atom_id res chain seq x y z
N MET A 1 9.45 -30.53 -21.31
CA MET A 1 9.63 -29.06 -21.35
C MET A 1 8.63 -28.45 -20.37
N SER A 2 9.01 -27.42 -19.60
CA SER A 2 8.03 -26.67 -18.79
C SER A 2 7.17 -25.83 -19.75
N GLN A 3 5.85 -25.96 -19.62
CA GLN A 3 4.86 -25.16 -20.34
C GLN A 3 5.07 -23.67 -20.04
N ASP A 4 4.70 -22.80 -20.98
CA ASP A 4 4.70 -21.35 -20.75
C ASP A 4 3.70 -21.01 -19.63
N PRO A 5 4.11 -20.35 -18.53
CA PRO A 5 3.21 -20.03 -17.42
C PRO A 5 2.05 -19.13 -17.82
N LEU A 6 2.21 -18.31 -18.85
CA LEU A 6 1.17 -17.43 -19.37
C LEU A 6 0.39 -18.08 -20.54
N TYR A 7 0.52 -19.39 -20.75
CA TYR A 7 -0.17 -20.11 -21.84
C TYR A 7 -1.70 -20.05 -21.72
N GLU A 8 -2.24 -20.25 -20.52
CA GLU A 8 -3.70 -20.19 -20.31
C GLU A 8 -4.22 -18.77 -20.51
N PHE A 9 -3.56 -17.76 -19.91
CA PHE A 9 -3.81 -16.34 -20.17
C PHE A 9 -3.81 -15.99 -21.65
N LYS A 10 -2.78 -16.40 -22.42
CA LYS A 10 -2.70 -16.15 -23.86
C LYS A 10 -3.87 -16.77 -24.61
N GLN A 11 -4.26 -18.01 -24.30
CA GLN A 11 -5.45 -18.62 -24.90
C GLN A 11 -6.75 -17.89 -24.57
N GLN A 12 -6.95 -17.40 -23.33
CA GLN A 12 -8.17 -16.66 -23.01
C GLN A 12 -8.17 -15.26 -23.65
N PHE A 13 -7.00 -14.61 -23.74
CA PHE A 13 -6.83 -13.35 -24.45
C PHE A 13 -7.10 -13.48 -25.96
N GLU A 14 -6.58 -14.52 -26.61
CA GLU A 14 -6.88 -14.84 -28.02
C GLU A 14 -8.38 -15.04 -28.26
N LYS A 15 -9.10 -15.69 -27.33
CA LYS A 15 -10.57 -15.84 -27.40
C LYS A 15 -11.28 -14.52 -27.20
N PHE A 16 -10.87 -13.71 -26.22
CA PHE A 16 -11.42 -12.36 -25.99
C PHE A 16 -11.30 -11.47 -27.23
N VAL A 17 -10.11 -11.44 -27.86
CA VAL A 17 -9.86 -10.68 -29.10
C VAL A 17 -10.67 -11.24 -30.28
N ALA A 18 -10.88 -12.55 -30.35
CA ALA A 18 -11.72 -13.18 -31.37
C ALA A 18 -13.23 -12.95 -31.17
N SER A 19 -13.68 -12.83 -29.91
CA SER A 19 -15.07 -12.50 -29.55
C SER A 19 -15.44 -11.03 -29.76
N ASN A 20 -14.45 -10.13 -29.75
CA ASN A 20 -14.63 -8.68 -29.81
C ASN A 20 -14.00 -8.07 -31.09
N PRO A 21 -14.71 -8.00 -32.22
CA PRO A 21 -14.16 -7.56 -33.51
C PRO A 21 -13.51 -6.16 -33.49
N ASN A 22 -14.06 -5.23 -32.70
CA ASN A 22 -13.52 -3.88 -32.54
C ASN A 22 -12.08 -3.90 -31.99
N VAL A 23 -11.83 -4.78 -31.01
CA VAL A 23 -10.51 -5.00 -30.39
C VAL A 23 -9.51 -5.61 -31.36
N SER A 24 -9.93 -6.46 -32.30
CA SER A 24 -9.03 -7.16 -33.23
C SER A 24 -8.15 -6.21 -34.08
N SER A 25 -8.71 -5.07 -34.48
CA SER A 25 -7.97 -4.00 -35.18
C SER A 25 -6.90 -3.34 -34.29
N VAL A 26 -7.24 -3.05 -33.04
CA VAL A 26 -6.38 -2.47 -32.01
C VAL A 26 -5.25 -3.42 -31.63
N THR A 27 -5.54 -4.70 -31.38
CA THR A 27 -4.53 -5.72 -31.07
C THR A 27 -3.59 -5.96 -32.24
N SER A 28 -4.07 -5.87 -33.49
CA SER A 28 -3.20 -5.91 -34.68
C SER A 28 -2.22 -4.73 -34.72
N ALA A 29 -2.66 -3.54 -34.30
CA ALA A 29 -1.83 -2.35 -34.19
C ALA A 29 -0.85 -2.35 -33.00
N ALA A 30 -1.10 -3.15 -31.94
CA ALA A 30 -0.24 -3.26 -30.76
C ALA A 30 1.22 -3.61 -31.08
N SER A 31 1.45 -4.32 -32.19
CA SER A 31 2.77 -4.64 -32.75
C SER A 31 3.60 -3.41 -33.18
N ARG A 32 2.97 -2.24 -33.32
CA ARG A 32 3.56 -0.96 -33.73
C ARG A 32 3.72 0.03 -32.56
N ILE A 33 3.15 -0.28 -31.40
CA ILE A 33 3.22 0.57 -30.20
C ILE A 33 4.58 0.31 -29.51
N PRO A 34 5.41 1.34 -29.29
CA PRO A 34 6.66 1.22 -28.54
C PRO A 34 6.44 0.62 -27.15
N GLU A 35 7.37 -0.20 -26.68
CA GLU A 35 7.31 -0.80 -25.35
C GLU A 35 7.43 0.28 -24.25
N SER A 36 8.15 1.37 -24.55
CA SER A 36 8.23 2.59 -23.75
C SER A 36 6.88 3.28 -23.50
N SER A 37 5.90 3.07 -24.39
CA SER A 37 4.54 3.59 -24.24
C SER A 37 3.64 2.69 -23.40
N LYS A 38 3.94 1.38 -23.32
CA LYS A 38 3.15 0.36 -22.61
C LYS A 38 3.50 0.27 -21.12
N ALA A 39 2.59 -0.32 -20.34
CA ALA A 39 2.83 -0.70 -18.96
C ALA A 39 3.09 -2.19 -18.81
N VAL A 40 4.14 -2.54 -18.07
CA VAL A 40 4.45 -3.94 -17.74
C VAL A 40 3.73 -4.33 -16.44
N VAL A 41 2.98 -5.43 -16.46
CA VAL A 41 2.42 -6.03 -15.24
C VAL A 41 3.23 -7.27 -14.89
N VAL A 42 3.87 -7.28 -13.72
CA VAL A 42 4.68 -8.39 -13.22
C VAL A 42 3.89 -9.18 -12.18
N LEU A 43 3.57 -10.43 -12.51
CA LEU A 43 2.84 -11.36 -11.64
C LEU A 43 3.80 -12.26 -10.86
N SER A 44 3.59 -12.41 -9.54
CA SER A 44 4.37 -13.29 -8.66
C SER A 44 3.58 -14.51 -8.16
N PRO A 45 3.58 -15.66 -8.87
CA PRO A 45 2.91 -16.88 -8.40
C PRO A 45 3.44 -17.36 -7.05
N TYR A 46 4.73 -17.16 -6.76
CA TYR A 46 5.34 -17.53 -5.49
C TYR A 46 4.70 -16.82 -4.29
N SER A 47 4.11 -15.64 -4.47
CA SER A 47 3.40 -14.91 -3.41
C SER A 47 2.17 -15.66 -2.88
N LEU A 48 1.66 -16.68 -3.58
CA LEU A 48 0.63 -17.60 -3.05
C LEU A 48 1.16 -18.55 -1.96
N SER A 49 2.49 -18.65 -1.78
CA SER A 49 3.13 -19.55 -0.80
C SER A 49 3.04 -19.04 0.64
N HIS A 50 2.78 -17.75 0.84
CA HIS A 50 2.57 -17.16 2.16
C HIS A 50 1.12 -17.35 2.58
N GLN A 51 0.84 -18.16 3.60
CA GLN A 51 -0.51 -18.51 4.02
C GLN A 51 -0.59 -18.61 5.53
N PHE A 52 -1.74 -18.25 6.10
CA PHE A 52 -1.97 -18.30 7.53
C PHE A 52 -1.92 -19.76 8.04
N PRO A 53 -0.91 -20.17 8.82
CA PRO A 53 -0.56 -21.58 8.97
C PRO A 53 -1.28 -22.29 10.12
N ARG A 54 -1.95 -21.56 11.01
CA ARG A 54 -2.48 -22.10 12.27
C ARG A 54 -3.82 -22.78 12.04
N TYR A 55 -3.76 -24.00 11.49
CA TYR A 55 -4.94 -24.76 11.07
C TYR A 55 -5.97 -24.98 12.19
N TRP A 56 -5.52 -24.97 13.46
CA TRP A 56 -6.29 -25.25 14.68
C TRP A 56 -7.12 -24.07 15.23
N VAL A 57 -6.95 -22.84 14.72
CA VAL A 57 -7.77 -21.70 15.15
C VAL A 57 -9.20 -21.82 14.60
N SER A 58 -10.15 -21.14 15.26
CA SER A 58 -11.57 -21.16 14.87
C SER A 58 -11.80 -20.60 13.46
N LYS A 59 -12.91 -21.00 12.82
CA LYS A 59 -13.33 -20.40 11.54
C LYS A 59 -13.60 -18.89 11.67
N SER A 60 -14.04 -18.40 12.83
CA SER A 60 -14.21 -16.97 13.08
C SER A 60 -12.86 -16.24 13.06
N TYR A 61 -11.85 -16.76 13.76
CA TYR A 61 -10.50 -16.18 13.75
C TYR A 61 -9.88 -16.23 12.35
N LYS A 62 -10.07 -17.31 11.57
CA LYS A 62 -9.59 -17.33 10.17
C LYS A 62 -10.26 -16.25 9.30
N LYS A 63 -11.50 -15.82 9.61
CA LYS A 63 -12.17 -14.70 8.91
C LYS A 63 -11.64 -13.30 9.31
N THR A 64 -10.83 -13.15 10.37
CA THR A 64 -10.16 -11.86 10.70
C THR A 64 -8.79 -11.69 10.07
N ILE A 65 -8.25 -12.73 9.41
CA ILE A 65 -6.99 -12.67 8.68
C ILE A 65 -7.24 -12.12 7.28
N VAL A 66 -7.00 -10.82 7.13
CA VAL A 66 -7.27 -10.07 5.89
C VAL A 66 -6.20 -10.23 4.82
N GLU A 67 -4.92 -10.38 5.20
CA GLU A 67 -3.80 -10.62 4.29
C GLU A 67 -3.83 -12.07 3.78
N ARG A 68 -4.66 -12.32 2.75
CA ARG A 68 -4.99 -13.66 2.23
C ARG A 68 -4.54 -13.87 0.77
N PRO A 69 -4.23 -15.11 0.34
CA PRO A 69 -3.80 -15.41 -1.03
C PRO A 69 -4.74 -14.92 -2.15
N GLU A 70 -6.05 -14.88 -1.88
CA GLU A 70 -7.10 -14.42 -2.80
C GLU A 70 -6.93 -12.95 -3.22
N ARG A 71 -6.22 -12.13 -2.43
CA ARG A 71 -5.87 -10.73 -2.79
C ARG A 71 -5.15 -10.66 -4.14
N LEU A 72 -4.31 -11.64 -4.44
CA LEU A 72 -3.59 -11.72 -5.72
C LEU A 72 -4.51 -12.08 -6.88
N LEU A 73 -5.59 -12.83 -6.63
CA LEU A 73 -6.63 -13.08 -7.63
C LEU A 73 -7.45 -11.81 -7.88
N ALA A 74 -7.89 -11.09 -6.84
CA ALA A 74 -8.57 -9.81 -7.00
C ALA A 74 -7.71 -8.78 -7.78
N CYS A 75 -6.39 -8.75 -7.52
CA CYS A 75 -5.45 -7.99 -8.33
C CYS A 75 -5.46 -8.43 -9.81
N CYS A 76 -5.49 -9.73 -10.10
CA CYS A 76 -5.59 -10.24 -11.48
C CYS A 76 -6.94 -9.93 -12.15
N ILE A 77 -8.04 -9.82 -11.39
CA ILE A 77 -9.33 -9.33 -11.90
C ILE A 77 -9.23 -7.85 -12.30
N GLY A 78 -8.63 -7.00 -11.47
CA GLY A 78 -8.38 -5.58 -11.80
C GLY A 78 -7.44 -5.37 -12.99
N VAL A 79 -6.38 -6.18 -13.09
CA VAL A 79 -5.49 -6.23 -14.27
C VAL A 79 -6.28 -6.65 -15.51
N ALA A 80 -7.15 -7.66 -15.41
CA ALA A 80 -7.96 -8.12 -16.54
C ALA A 80 -8.95 -7.05 -17.02
N ALA A 81 -9.59 -6.32 -16.10
CA ALA A 81 -10.46 -5.20 -16.44
C ALA A 81 -9.71 -4.11 -17.23
N ALA A 82 -8.51 -3.73 -16.78
CA ALA A 82 -7.66 -2.76 -17.51
C ALA A 82 -7.24 -3.29 -18.90
N ILE A 83 -6.88 -4.58 -19.01
CA ILE A 83 -6.48 -5.21 -20.27
C ILE A 83 -7.65 -5.36 -21.26
N THR A 84 -8.87 -5.64 -20.80
CA THR A 84 -10.03 -5.72 -21.71
C THR A 84 -10.41 -4.35 -22.28
N MET A 85 -10.18 -3.25 -21.55
CA MET A 85 -10.38 -1.89 -22.06
C MET A 85 -9.25 -1.44 -23.01
N TYR A 86 -7.98 -1.61 -22.64
CA TYR A 86 -6.84 -1.17 -23.46
C TYR A 86 -5.84 -2.30 -23.80
N PRO A 87 -6.27 -3.33 -24.56
CA PRO A 87 -5.52 -4.57 -24.76
C PRO A 87 -4.18 -4.42 -25.50
N ALA A 88 -3.95 -3.29 -26.18
CA ALA A 88 -2.70 -2.98 -26.87
C ALA A 88 -1.64 -2.30 -25.99
N LEU A 89 -2.00 -1.83 -24.79
CA LEU A 89 -1.14 -0.97 -23.97
C LEU A 89 -0.44 -1.69 -22.80
N PHE A 90 -0.72 -2.98 -22.57
CA PHE A 90 -0.17 -3.75 -21.44
C PHE A 90 0.68 -4.94 -21.89
N THR A 91 1.78 -5.19 -21.17
CA THR A 91 2.64 -6.36 -21.34
C THR A 91 2.68 -7.16 -20.04
N VAL A 92 2.04 -8.33 -20.01
CA VAL A 92 2.04 -9.22 -18.84
C VAL A 92 3.32 -10.06 -18.82
N LYS A 93 4.04 -10.02 -17.69
CA LYS A 93 5.21 -10.83 -17.36
C LYS A 93 4.97 -11.59 -16.05
N THR A 94 5.80 -12.59 -15.75
CA THR A 94 5.75 -13.30 -14.47
C THR A 94 7.14 -13.66 -13.95
N SER A 95 7.33 -13.61 -12.63
CA SER A 95 8.54 -14.04 -11.92
C SER A 95 8.56 -15.54 -11.58
N ASN A 96 7.69 -16.37 -12.18
CA ASN A 96 7.52 -17.79 -11.81
C ASN A 96 8.79 -18.69 -11.89
N ARG A 97 9.87 -18.22 -12.51
CA ARG A 97 11.19 -18.89 -12.58
C ARG A 97 12.31 -18.09 -11.92
N HIS A 98 12.01 -16.91 -11.37
CA HIS A 98 12.96 -15.98 -10.82
C HIS A 98 12.71 -15.77 -9.33
N LYS A 99 13.69 -16.15 -8.52
CA LYS A 99 13.67 -16.06 -7.06
C LYS A 99 15.04 -15.63 -6.57
N THR A 100 15.05 -14.61 -5.72
CA THR A 100 16.29 -14.05 -5.21
C THR A 100 16.36 -14.19 -3.70
N SER A 101 17.55 -14.55 -3.19
CA SER A 101 17.71 -14.88 -1.79
C SER A 101 17.45 -13.66 -0.90
N LEU A 102 16.86 -13.90 0.27
CA LEU A 102 16.79 -12.92 1.36
C LEU A 102 18.19 -12.45 1.84
N LEU A 103 19.27 -13.13 1.41
CA LEU A 103 20.66 -12.73 1.66
C LEU A 103 21.32 -12.02 0.46
N ALA A 104 20.54 -11.54 -0.51
CA ALA A 104 21.07 -10.73 -1.63
C ALA A 104 21.54 -9.34 -1.17
N PRO A 105 22.55 -8.72 -1.82
CA PRO A 105 23.19 -7.50 -1.32
C PRO A 105 22.22 -6.33 -1.05
N HIS A 106 21.34 -6.01 -2.00
CA HIS A 106 20.30 -5.00 -1.83
C HIS A 106 19.35 -5.28 -0.64
N VAL A 107 19.00 -6.54 -0.35
CA VAL A 107 18.20 -6.90 0.83
C VAL A 107 18.99 -6.66 2.11
N LEU A 108 20.25 -7.08 2.15
CA LEU A 108 21.13 -6.95 3.31
C LEU A 108 21.50 -5.49 3.64
N LYS A 109 21.55 -4.59 2.66
CA LYS A 109 21.76 -3.16 2.93
C LYS A 109 20.54 -2.52 3.61
N VAL A 110 19.34 -2.78 3.07
CA VAL A 110 18.07 -2.27 3.63
C VAL A 110 17.88 -2.81 5.05
N HIS A 111 17.99 -4.12 5.24
CA HIS A 111 17.62 -4.81 6.47
C HIS A 111 18.78 -5.17 7.41
N GLY A 112 20.01 -4.78 7.06
CA GLY A 112 21.21 -5.22 7.77
C GLY A 112 21.55 -6.69 7.54
N LYS A 113 22.68 -7.11 8.10
CA LYS A 113 23.22 -8.47 7.94
C LYS A 113 22.33 -9.53 8.64
N ASP A 114 21.49 -9.18 9.62
CA ASP A 114 20.92 -10.15 10.57
C ASP A 114 19.39 -10.30 10.57
N TRP A 115 18.59 -9.29 10.24
CA TRP A 115 17.13 -9.48 10.12
C TRP A 115 16.76 -10.55 9.10
N PRO A 116 17.32 -10.59 7.88
CA PRO A 116 16.99 -11.63 6.91
C PRO A 116 17.45 -13.03 7.36
N LYS A 117 18.55 -13.15 8.13
CA LYS A 117 18.96 -14.42 8.78
C LYS A 117 17.97 -14.86 9.86
N LYS A 118 17.54 -13.94 10.73
CA LYS A 118 16.55 -14.15 11.80
C LYS A 118 15.21 -14.61 11.21
N LEU A 119 14.74 -13.95 10.17
CA LEU A 119 13.51 -14.31 9.44
C LEU A 119 13.63 -15.69 8.76
N LEU A 120 14.73 -15.95 8.05
CA LEU A 120 15.01 -17.29 7.47
C LEU A 120 15.08 -18.41 8.52
N LYS A 121 15.53 -18.11 9.74
CA LYS A 121 15.54 -19.06 10.87
C LYS A 121 14.13 -19.30 11.39
N LEU A 122 13.36 -18.24 11.68
CA LEU A 122 11.99 -18.34 12.20
C LEU A 122 11.07 -19.11 11.24
N CYS A 123 11.16 -18.87 9.94
CA CYS A 123 10.40 -19.62 8.93
C CYS A 123 10.82 -21.11 8.81
N LYS A 124 12.02 -21.50 9.24
CA LYS A 124 12.44 -22.91 9.30
C LYS A 124 12.03 -23.57 10.62
N GLU A 125 12.01 -22.82 11.71
CA GLU A 125 11.61 -23.30 13.03
C GLU A 125 10.08 -23.34 13.21
N SER A 126 9.33 -22.59 12.41
CA SER A 126 7.87 -22.55 12.47
C SER A 126 7.22 -23.90 12.19
N GLU A 127 7.69 -24.67 11.20
CA GLU A 127 7.18 -26.00 10.86
C GLU A 127 7.04 -26.91 12.11
N ARG A 128 8.13 -27.04 12.89
CA ARG A 128 8.16 -27.82 14.15
C ARG A 128 7.27 -27.25 15.25
N LYS A 129 6.97 -25.95 15.24
CA LYS A 129 6.07 -25.31 16.21
C LYS A 129 4.60 -25.56 15.82
N LEU A 130 4.27 -25.34 14.53
CA LEU A 130 2.94 -25.53 13.95
C LEU A 130 2.46 -26.99 14.09
N GLU A 131 3.34 -27.97 13.86
CA GLU A 131 3.07 -29.40 14.12
C GLU A 131 2.60 -29.71 15.55
N ARG A 132 2.98 -28.85 16.52
CA ARG A 132 2.67 -29.00 17.94
C ARG A 132 1.58 -28.04 18.43
N GLN A 133 1.02 -27.24 17.53
CA GLN A 133 0.08 -26.16 17.84
C GLN A 133 0.71 -25.07 18.75
N GLU A 134 2.04 -24.93 18.70
CA GLU A 134 2.82 -23.84 19.31
C GLU A 134 2.75 -22.58 18.40
N ILE A 135 2.64 -21.38 18.96
CA ILE A 135 2.70 -20.12 18.19
C ILE A 135 4.10 -19.95 17.58
N GLU A 136 4.14 -19.75 16.26
CA GLU A 136 5.36 -19.83 15.47
C GLU A 136 6.28 -18.62 15.58
N VAL A 137 5.71 -17.43 15.70
CA VAL A 137 6.40 -16.15 15.89
C VAL A 137 6.91 -15.98 17.34
N PRO A 138 7.72 -14.94 17.63
CA PRO A 138 8.00 -14.47 18.99
C PRO A 138 6.73 -14.04 19.76
N GLU A 139 6.82 -14.00 21.10
CA GLU A 139 5.69 -13.66 21.99
C GLU A 139 5.36 -12.15 22.00
N ASP A 140 6.27 -11.32 21.49
CA ASP A 140 6.20 -9.87 21.42
C ASP A 140 5.56 -9.32 20.13
N TRP A 141 5.25 -10.17 19.15
CA TRP A 141 4.65 -9.76 17.86
C TRP A 141 3.13 -9.91 17.87
N ASN A 142 2.40 -9.07 17.12
CA ASN A 142 0.98 -9.31 16.88
C ASN A 142 0.82 -10.61 16.07
N VAL A 143 0.25 -11.63 16.71
CA VAL A 143 0.06 -12.95 16.11
C VAL A 143 -1.02 -12.96 15.03
N GLY A 144 -1.96 -12.01 15.03
CA GLY A 144 -2.98 -11.85 13.99
C GLY A 144 -2.41 -11.29 12.70
N ASP A 145 -1.47 -10.34 12.80
CA ASP A 145 -0.86 -9.67 11.65
C ASP A 145 0.40 -10.40 11.15
N ILE A 146 1.25 -10.87 12.07
CA ILE A 146 2.51 -11.54 11.70
C ILE A 146 2.39 -13.05 11.95
N TYR A 147 2.52 -13.81 10.87
CA TYR A 147 2.45 -15.26 10.86
C TYR A 147 3.48 -15.86 9.89
N LEU A 148 4.04 -17.05 10.16
CA LEU A 148 5.17 -17.58 9.38
C LEU A 148 5.07 -19.07 9.04
N SER A 149 5.21 -19.44 7.77
CA SER A 149 5.39 -20.83 7.35
C SER A 149 6.77 -21.04 6.72
N ARG A 150 7.17 -22.29 6.51
CA ARG A 150 8.36 -22.62 5.71
C ARG A 150 8.22 -22.14 4.26
N GLN A 151 6.98 -22.04 3.79
CA GLN A 151 6.57 -21.57 2.48
C GLN A 151 6.60 -20.03 2.37
N THR A 152 6.54 -19.28 3.48
CA THR A 152 6.81 -17.82 3.51
C THR A 152 8.17 -17.49 2.90
N ILE A 153 9.19 -18.35 3.06
CA ILE A 153 10.51 -18.15 2.43
C ILE A 153 10.38 -18.06 0.90
N ALA A 154 9.62 -18.97 0.29
CA ALA A 154 9.44 -18.98 -1.17
C ALA A 154 8.66 -17.75 -1.66
N ALA A 155 7.67 -17.27 -0.89
CA ALA A 155 6.94 -16.05 -1.20
C ALA A 155 7.82 -14.80 -1.11
N LEU A 156 8.68 -14.69 -0.10
CA LEU A 156 9.62 -13.56 0.02
C LEU A 156 10.69 -13.60 -1.07
N GLU A 157 11.31 -14.76 -1.33
CA GLU A 157 12.28 -14.91 -2.44
C GLU A 157 11.67 -14.58 -3.82
N GLY A 158 10.41 -14.96 -4.04
CA GLY A 158 9.69 -14.66 -5.29
C GLY A 158 9.17 -13.22 -5.37
N SER A 159 8.90 -12.57 -4.24
CA SER A 159 8.51 -11.15 -4.21
C SER A 159 9.72 -10.26 -4.48
N ILE A 160 10.89 -10.54 -3.90
CA ILE A 160 12.17 -9.90 -4.26
C ILE A 160 12.42 -10.09 -5.77
N GLY A 161 12.29 -11.31 -6.28
CA GLY A 161 12.43 -11.59 -7.71
C GLY A 161 11.42 -10.85 -8.60
N ALA A 162 10.19 -10.63 -8.14
CA ALA A 162 9.20 -9.84 -8.89
C ALA A 162 9.53 -8.34 -8.92
N LEU A 163 10.12 -7.80 -7.83
CA LEU A 163 10.63 -6.42 -7.79
C LEU A 163 11.81 -6.24 -8.74
N GLU A 164 12.77 -7.18 -8.74
CA GLU A 164 13.89 -7.19 -9.70
C GLU A 164 13.38 -7.22 -11.14
N VAL A 165 12.47 -8.15 -11.48
CA VAL A 165 11.84 -8.22 -12.82
C VAL A 165 11.07 -6.94 -13.17
N GLY A 166 10.50 -6.23 -12.17
CA GLY A 166 9.85 -4.93 -12.35
C GLY A 166 10.83 -3.81 -12.69
N ILE A 167 11.91 -3.67 -11.92
CA ILE A 167 13.00 -2.70 -12.17
C ILE A 167 13.69 -3.00 -13.52
N ASP A 168 14.03 -4.26 -13.78
CA ASP A 168 14.61 -4.70 -15.05
C ASP A 168 13.70 -4.35 -16.23
N SER A 169 12.38 -4.57 -16.08
CA SER A 169 11.41 -4.24 -17.13
C SER A 169 11.34 -2.75 -17.49
N ILE A 170 11.82 -1.86 -16.63
CA ILE A 170 11.86 -0.41 -16.90
C ILE A 170 13.27 0.14 -17.17
N PHE A 171 14.34 -0.62 -16.96
CA PHE A 171 15.72 -0.19 -17.28
C PHE A 171 16.44 -1.03 -18.35
N GLU A 172 15.99 -2.25 -18.65
CA GLU A 172 16.57 -3.12 -19.68
C GLU A 172 15.66 -3.30 -20.91
N GLY A 173 16.28 -3.16 -22.08
CA GLY A 173 15.72 -3.41 -23.40
C GLY A 173 16.81 -3.24 -24.46
N ALA A 174 16.61 -3.75 -25.68
CA ALA A 174 17.62 -3.65 -26.73
C ALA A 174 17.74 -2.24 -27.35
N SER A 175 16.75 -1.38 -27.09
CA SER A 175 16.74 0.05 -27.38
C SER A 175 15.78 0.78 -26.43
N ILE A 176 15.75 2.11 -26.47
CA ILE A 176 14.87 2.93 -25.60
C ILE A 176 13.39 2.63 -25.90
N GLU A 177 13.05 2.46 -27.18
CA GLU A 177 11.70 2.14 -27.67
C GLU A 177 11.25 0.72 -27.30
N GLN A 178 12.21 -0.16 -26.97
CA GLN A 178 11.98 -1.54 -26.51
C GLN A 178 12.12 -1.71 -24.99
N THR A 179 12.37 -0.62 -24.25
CA THR A 179 12.42 -0.60 -22.78
C THR A 179 11.15 0.07 -22.27
N SER A 180 10.36 -0.59 -21.41
CA SER A 180 9.19 0.09 -20.82
C SER A 180 9.63 1.26 -19.93
N ASN A 181 8.73 2.20 -19.69
CA ASN A 181 8.93 3.25 -18.71
C ASN A 181 8.23 2.93 -17.38
N ARG A 182 7.23 2.05 -17.37
CA ARG A 182 6.30 1.95 -16.25
C ARG A 182 5.94 0.49 -15.97
N ALA A 183 6.10 0.06 -14.72
CA ALA A 183 5.74 -1.29 -14.29
C ALA A 183 4.88 -1.29 -13.02
N PHE A 184 3.98 -2.27 -12.94
CA PHE A 184 3.19 -2.59 -11.74
C PHE A 184 3.49 -4.03 -11.31
N VAL A 185 3.77 -4.24 -10.02
CA VAL A 185 4.23 -5.52 -9.46
C VAL A 185 3.17 -6.06 -8.48
N ALA A 186 2.51 -7.14 -8.88
CA ALA A 186 1.51 -7.84 -8.09
C ALA A 186 2.18 -8.91 -7.21
N ILE A 187 2.41 -8.56 -5.95
CA ILE A 187 3.07 -9.38 -4.93
C ILE A 187 2.29 -9.41 -3.60
N ARG A 188 2.64 -10.37 -2.76
CA ARG A 188 2.40 -10.39 -1.30
C ARG A 188 3.41 -11.33 -0.61
N PRO A 189 3.75 -11.14 0.67
CA PRO A 189 3.25 -10.12 1.60
C PRO A 189 3.60 -8.67 1.21
N PRO A 190 2.89 -7.67 1.76
CA PRO A 190 3.26 -6.25 1.63
C PRO A 190 4.60 -5.96 2.33
N GLY A 191 5.07 -4.71 2.19
CA GLY A 191 6.36 -4.28 2.70
C GLY A 191 6.42 -2.90 3.36
N HIS A 192 5.47 -1.98 3.13
CA HIS A 192 5.64 -0.58 3.56
C HIS A 192 5.72 -0.36 5.09
N HIS A 193 5.17 -1.25 5.92
CA HIS A 193 5.33 -1.27 7.38
C HIS A 193 6.59 -1.99 7.88
N SER A 194 7.37 -2.65 7.01
CA SER A 194 8.60 -3.32 7.46
C SER A 194 9.67 -2.27 7.74
N HIS A 195 10.10 -2.20 9.00
CA HIS A 195 11.29 -1.48 9.45
C HIS A 195 12.57 -2.19 8.97
N ALA A 196 13.73 -1.62 9.31
CA ALA A 196 15.02 -2.24 9.02
C ALA A 196 15.14 -3.66 9.62
N SER A 197 14.77 -3.87 10.90
CA SER A 197 14.95 -5.16 11.59
C SER A 197 13.74 -5.67 12.37
N THR A 198 12.58 -5.02 12.22
CA THR A 198 11.31 -5.34 12.87
C THR A 198 10.16 -5.46 11.86
N PRO A 199 9.34 -6.53 11.91
CA PRO A 199 8.12 -6.67 11.09
C PRO A 199 6.92 -5.97 11.76
N SER A 200 6.00 -5.46 10.94
CA SER A 200 4.80 -4.74 11.40
C SER A 200 3.73 -4.78 10.28
N GLY A 201 2.44 -4.63 10.59
CA GLY A 201 1.34 -4.51 9.61
C GLY A 201 1.41 -5.50 8.43
N PHE A 202 1.44 -6.81 8.72
CA PHE A 202 1.66 -7.92 7.76
C PHE A 202 3.00 -7.92 6.97
N CYS A 203 3.82 -6.88 7.09
CA CYS A 203 5.05 -6.68 6.33
C CYS A 203 6.26 -7.36 7.00
N LEU A 204 7.08 -8.03 6.18
CA LEU A 204 8.26 -8.80 6.64
C LEU A 204 9.60 -8.29 6.06
N LEU A 205 9.55 -7.61 4.92
CA LEU A 205 10.67 -6.97 4.22
C LEU A 205 10.14 -5.72 3.52
N ASN A 206 10.94 -4.66 3.39
CA ASN A 206 10.50 -3.40 2.79
C ASN A 206 10.66 -3.42 1.26
N ASN A 207 9.58 -3.78 0.57
CA ASN A 207 9.56 -3.95 -0.88
C ASN A 207 10.04 -2.70 -1.65
N ALA A 208 9.60 -1.51 -1.26
CA ALA A 208 9.99 -0.25 -1.91
C ALA A 208 11.50 0.02 -1.78
N HIS A 209 12.06 -0.06 -0.56
CA HIS A 209 13.49 0.16 -0.35
C HIS A 209 14.38 -0.94 -0.95
N ILE A 210 13.89 -2.18 -1.04
CA ILE A 210 14.55 -3.28 -1.75
C ILE A 210 14.64 -3.00 -3.26
N ALA A 211 13.55 -2.55 -3.88
CA ALA A 211 13.53 -2.20 -5.30
C ALA A 211 14.43 -0.98 -5.61
N ILE A 212 14.43 0.02 -4.74
CA ILE A 212 15.34 1.19 -4.82
C ILE A 212 16.81 0.75 -4.76
N GLU A 213 17.16 -0.11 -3.81
CA GLU A 213 18.55 -0.53 -3.62
C GLU A 213 19.04 -1.41 -4.78
N TYR A 214 18.19 -2.30 -5.31
CA TYR A 214 18.49 -3.06 -6.52
C TYR A 214 18.70 -2.14 -7.74
N ALA A 215 17.86 -1.11 -7.89
CA ALA A 215 17.99 -0.13 -8.97
C ALA A 215 19.26 0.73 -8.84
N PHE A 216 19.76 0.97 -7.61
CA PHE A 216 21.08 1.55 -7.40
C PHE A 216 22.20 0.57 -7.78
N GLU A 217 22.18 -0.65 -7.23
CA GLU A 217 23.22 -1.67 -7.46
C GLU A 217 23.41 -2.06 -8.93
N LYS A 218 22.32 -2.13 -9.71
CA LYS A 218 22.34 -2.60 -11.10
C LYS A 218 22.34 -1.47 -12.13
N TYR A 219 21.82 -0.28 -11.78
CA TYR A 219 21.56 0.79 -12.74
C TYR A 219 22.00 2.19 -12.29
N ASP A 220 22.78 2.36 -11.23
CA ASP A 220 23.25 3.67 -10.74
C ASP A 220 22.10 4.67 -10.45
N VAL A 221 20.92 4.19 -10.02
CA VAL A 221 19.83 5.09 -9.57
C VAL A 221 20.29 5.84 -8.33
N THR A 222 20.53 7.14 -8.47
CA THR A 222 21.09 8.00 -7.40
C THR A 222 20.04 8.51 -6.42
N HIS A 223 18.81 8.72 -6.90
CA HIS A 223 17.73 9.34 -6.14
C HIS A 223 16.41 8.63 -6.42
N ALA A 224 15.63 8.37 -5.38
CA ALA A 224 14.29 7.82 -5.53
C ALA A 224 13.23 8.62 -4.77
N VAL A 225 12.02 8.65 -5.31
CA VAL A 225 10.82 9.13 -4.63
C VAL A 225 9.91 7.94 -4.36
N ILE A 226 9.45 7.77 -3.14
CA ILE A 226 8.34 6.87 -2.79
C ILE A 226 7.09 7.73 -2.61
N LEU A 227 6.06 7.44 -3.39
CA LEU A 227 4.72 7.98 -3.24
C LEU A 227 3.85 6.89 -2.61
N ASP A 228 3.29 7.15 -1.43
CA ASP A 228 2.50 6.15 -0.68
C ASP A 228 1.04 6.59 -0.60
N PHE A 229 0.12 5.71 -1.03
CA PHE A 229 -1.34 5.95 -1.00
C PHE A 229 -2.14 4.91 -0.23
N ASP A 230 -1.46 3.96 0.44
CA ASP A 230 -2.10 3.03 1.36
C ASP A 230 -2.87 3.79 2.46
N LEU A 231 -3.97 3.22 2.97
CA LEU A 231 -4.74 3.85 4.04
C LEU A 231 -3.90 4.07 5.32
N HIS A 232 -2.86 3.24 5.50
CA HIS A 232 -2.00 3.20 6.67
C HIS A 232 -0.70 3.98 6.46
N HIS A 233 -0.15 4.57 7.52
CA HIS A 233 1.15 5.22 7.43
C HIS A 233 2.25 4.16 7.29
N GLY A 234 3.00 4.19 6.18
CA GLY A 234 4.17 3.34 5.93
C GLY A 234 5.36 3.69 6.84
N ASP A 235 5.17 3.54 8.14
CA ASP A 235 6.10 3.81 9.23
C ASP A 235 7.48 3.18 9.04
N GLY A 236 7.54 1.89 8.68
CA GLY A 236 8.80 1.20 8.37
C GLY A 236 9.53 1.77 7.14
N THR A 237 8.79 2.24 6.14
CA THR A 237 9.37 2.91 4.96
C THR A 237 9.92 4.29 5.31
N GLN A 238 9.23 5.03 6.18
CA GLN A 238 9.69 6.31 6.70
C GLN A 238 10.93 6.14 7.59
N ASP A 239 10.95 5.16 8.49
CA ASP A 239 12.10 4.80 9.34
C ASP A 239 13.36 4.50 8.52
N ILE A 240 13.24 3.67 7.48
CA ILE A 240 14.38 3.37 6.60
C ILE A 240 14.86 4.63 5.86
N CYS A 241 14.03 5.67 5.68
CA CYS A 241 14.50 6.97 5.17
C CYS A 241 15.40 7.72 6.19
N TRP A 242 15.14 7.61 7.49
CA TRP A 242 16.06 8.15 8.52
C TRP A 242 17.41 7.41 8.50
N LYS A 243 17.38 6.08 8.41
CA LYS A 243 18.60 5.26 8.21
C LYS A 243 19.36 5.66 6.94
N ARG A 244 18.68 5.86 5.81
CA ARG A 244 19.30 6.28 4.53
C ARG A 244 19.87 7.69 4.57
N ALA A 245 19.24 8.60 5.32
CA ALA A 245 19.80 9.90 5.64
C ALA A 245 20.99 9.82 6.62
N GLY A 246 21.40 8.63 7.05
CA GLY A 246 22.59 8.40 7.88
C GLY A 246 22.37 8.61 9.37
N PHE A 247 21.13 8.59 9.86
CA PHE A 247 20.86 8.52 11.30
C PHE A 247 20.93 7.07 11.79
N ARG A 248 21.51 6.85 12.98
CA ARG A 248 21.60 5.52 13.61
C ARG A 248 20.18 5.03 13.98
N PRO A 249 19.75 3.81 13.59
CA PRO A 249 18.39 3.36 13.88
C PRO A 249 18.13 3.21 15.38
N ASP A 250 16.92 3.58 15.83
CA ASP A 250 16.55 3.63 17.26
C ASP A 250 16.69 2.27 17.97
N GLU A 251 16.53 1.15 17.25
CA GLU A 251 16.77 -0.21 17.77
C GLU A 251 18.17 -0.34 18.40
N PHE A 252 19.20 0.27 17.81
CA PHE A 252 20.59 0.25 18.29
C PHE A 252 20.94 1.39 19.25
N ALA A 253 20.20 2.51 19.21
CA ALA A 253 20.41 3.64 20.12
C ALA A 253 20.16 3.27 21.60
N SER A 254 19.34 2.23 21.84
CA SER A 254 18.96 1.78 23.18
C SER A 254 20.11 1.16 24.00
N GLU A 255 21.12 0.56 23.37
CA GLU A 255 22.25 -0.07 24.09
C GLU A 255 23.30 0.99 24.50
N ALA A 256 23.61 1.93 23.60
CA ALA A 256 24.57 3.02 23.84
C ALA A 256 24.17 3.98 24.98
N GLY A 257 22.88 4.00 25.36
CA GLY A 257 22.37 4.81 26.47
C GLY A 257 22.49 4.17 27.86
N SER A 258 23.09 2.97 27.99
CA SER A 258 23.19 2.24 29.26
C SER A 258 24.58 2.30 29.90
N ASP A 259 24.69 2.94 31.07
CA ASP A 259 25.92 3.03 31.87
C ASP A 259 26.17 1.71 32.65
N SER A 260 26.31 0.62 31.89
CA SER A 260 26.60 -0.72 32.39
C SER A 260 27.47 -1.47 31.37
N GLY A 261 28.78 -1.47 31.58
CA GLY A 261 29.74 -2.10 30.68
C GLY A 261 29.54 -3.62 30.51
N SER A 262 30.14 -4.14 29.43
CA SER A 262 29.89 -5.43 28.77
C SER A 262 28.56 -5.49 27.99
N ALA A 263 28.54 -5.82 26.70
CA ALA A 263 29.61 -6.36 25.83
C ALA A 263 29.84 -5.50 24.57
N GLU A 264 31.09 -5.50 24.08
CA GLU A 264 31.45 -4.94 22.78
C GLU A 264 30.87 -5.84 21.66
N LEU A 265 29.76 -5.41 21.06
CA LEU A 265 29.32 -5.92 19.76
C LEU A 265 30.03 -5.10 18.68
N GLU A 266 31.19 -5.58 18.23
CA GLU A 266 31.97 -5.00 17.13
C GLU A 266 31.18 -5.08 15.80
N ASN A 267 30.26 -4.15 15.59
CA ASN A 267 29.70 -3.87 14.27
C ASN A 267 30.69 -2.98 13.51
N GLU A 268 31.21 -3.48 12.38
CA GLU A 268 32.13 -2.72 11.49
C GLU A 268 31.54 -1.38 11.00
N ASP A 269 30.23 -1.20 11.13
CA ASP A 269 29.46 -0.03 10.71
C ASP A 269 29.27 1.02 11.85
N ASP A 270 29.62 0.72 13.11
CA ASP A 270 29.42 1.64 14.25
C ASP A 270 30.51 2.72 14.38
N ASP A 271 31.74 2.45 13.91
CA ASP A 271 32.85 3.43 13.83
C ASP A 271 32.58 4.58 12.83
N GLU A 272 31.49 4.50 12.05
CA GLU A 272 31.14 5.49 11.02
C GLU A 272 30.19 6.60 11.52
N TYR A 273 29.66 6.50 12.74
CA TYR A 273 28.76 7.49 13.34
C TYR A 273 29.50 8.49 14.26
N ASP A 274 29.03 9.74 14.27
CA ASP A 274 29.49 10.76 15.22
C ASP A 274 28.88 10.60 16.64
N GLU A 275 29.28 11.47 17.57
CA GLU A 275 28.80 11.45 18.96
C GLU A 275 27.29 11.73 19.11
N PHE A 276 26.61 12.14 18.04
CA PHE A 276 25.16 12.36 17.98
C PHE A 276 24.40 11.25 17.23
N GLY A 277 25.11 10.21 16.75
CA GLY A 277 24.50 9.12 15.99
C GLY A 277 24.21 9.47 14.53
N LYS A 278 24.98 10.39 13.92
CA LYS A 278 24.87 10.76 12.51
C LYS A 278 26.12 10.35 11.72
N THR A 279 25.91 9.83 10.51
CA THR A 279 26.94 9.65 9.49
C THR A 279 26.53 10.36 8.18
N PHE A 280 27.36 10.29 7.14
CA PHE A 280 27.03 10.86 5.82
C PHE A 280 25.96 10.01 5.11
N ALA A 281 24.95 10.66 4.52
CA ALA A 281 23.94 9.96 3.73
C ALA A 281 24.56 9.34 2.48
N LYS A 282 24.33 8.04 2.27
CA LYS A 282 24.86 7.27 1.14
C LYS A 282 23.80 7.18 0.04
N PHE A 283 24.24 7.13 -1.22
CA PHE A 283 23.32 6.85 -2.32
C PHE A 283 22.76 5.41 -2.22
N PRO A 284 21.51 5.16 -2.62
CA PRO A 284 20.54 6.14 -3.14
C PRO A 284 19.89 7.00 -2.03
N LYS A 285 19.80 8.31 -2.27
CA LYS A 285 18.99 9.21 -1.41
C LYS A 285 17.50 9.01 -1.73
N VAL A 286 16.64 9.03 -0.72
CA VAL A 286 15.21 8.74 -0.87
C VAL A 286 14.36 9.83 -0.22
N GLY A 287 13.35 10.30 -0.95
CA GLY A 287 12.24 11.08 -0.39
C GLY A 287 10.98 10.22 -0.25
N TYR A 288 10.29 10.31 0.89
CA TYR A 288 9.05 9.60 1.18
C TYR A 288 7.89 10.58 1.34
N PHE A 289 6.82 10.41 0.54
CA PHE A 289 5.68 11.31 0.51
C PHE A 289 4.39 10.49 0.54
N SER A 290 3.64 10.60 1.64
CA SER A 290 2.52 9.71 1.96
C SER A 290 1.22 10.49 2.15
N MET A 291 0.10 9.89 1.75
CA MET A 291 -1.21 10.20 2.33
C MET A 291 -1.85 8.95 2.91
N HIS A 292 -2.42 9.08 4.10
CA HIS A 292 -2.98 8.01 4.92
C HIS A 292 -4.00 8.58 5.91
N ASP A 293 -4.80 7.74 6.57
CA ASP A 293 -5.62 8.15 7.71
C ASP A 293 -4.78 8.12 8.99
N ILE A 294 -4.57 9.30 9.59
CA ILE A 294 -3.81 9.51 10.84
C ILE A 294 -4.43 8.82 12.07
N ASN A 295 -5.63 8.26 11.95
CA ASN A 295 -6.29 7.49 13.00
C ASN A 295 -6.26 5.97 12.73
N SER A 296 -5.81 5.53 11.56
CA SER A 296 -5.60 4.10 11.25
C SER A 296 -4.26 3.60 11.80
N PHE A 297 -3.90 2.34 11.54
CA PHE A 297 -2.61 1.77 11.95
C PHE A 297 -1.41 2.57 11.37
N PRO A 298 -0.31 2.77 12.12
CA PRO A 298 0.00 2.31 13.48
C PRO A 298 -0.59 3.19 14.60
N THR A 299 -1.34 4.23 14.26
CA THR A 299 -1.86 5.27 15.17
C THR A 299 -3.30 5.01 15.66
N GLU A 300 -3.88 3.83 15.44
CA GLU A 300 -5.26 3.51 15.86
C GLU A 300 -5.43 3.38 17.39
N LEU A 301 -6.68 3.45 17.86
CA LEU A 301 -7.02 3.42 19.28
C LEU A 301 -6.68 2.07 19.94
N GLY A 302 -5.51 2.02 20.56
CA GLY A 302 -4.91 0.83 21.19
C GLY A 302 -3.40 0.79 20.98
N TYR A 303 -2.96 1.19 19.78
CA TYR A 303 -1.54 1.30 19.38
C TYR A 303 -1.04 2.76 19.34
N ALA A 304 -1.96 3.74 19.36
CA ALA A 304 -1.69 5.17 19.42
C ALA A 304 -0.73 5.57 20.56
N THR A 305 0.42 6.14 20.20
CA THR A 305 1.39 6.75 21.11
C THR A 305 1.62 8.22 20.75
N LYS A 306 2.37 8.95 21.58
CA LYS A 306 2.80 10.32 21.24
C LYS A 306 3.88 10.34 20.14
N GLU A 307 4.39 9.18 19.75
CA GLU A 307 5.57 9.00 18.91
C GLU A 307 5.16 8.60 17.50
N ASN A 308 4.40 7.51 17.34
CA ASN A 308 3.83 7.17 16.03
C ASN A 308 2.92 8.28 15.46
N ILE A 309 2.12 8.98 16.28
CA ILE A 309 1.35 10.16 15.84
C ILE A 309 2.25 11.29 15.33
N ARG A 310 3.43 11.51 15.92
CA ARG A 310 4.41 12.49 15.41
C ARG A 310 5.05 12.01 14.11
N ASN A 311 5.41 10.73 14.04
CA ASN A 311 6.05 10.14 12.88
C ASN A 311 5.11 10.20 11.67
N ALA A 312 3.85 9.78 11.82
CA ALA A 312 2.79 9.94 10.81
C ALA A 312 2.40 11.41 10.52
N SER A 313 2.78 12.36 11.38
CA SER A 313 2.59 13.81 11.16
C SER A 313 3.88 14.53 10.72
N THR A 314 4.93 13.81 10.33
CA THR A 314 6.25 14.40 10.03
C THR A 314 6.26 15.07 8.65
N CYS A 315 6.72 16.32 8.61
CA CYS A 315 6.90 17.13 7.40
C CYS A 315 8.26 17.83 7.45
N ILE A 316 9.25 17.28 6.76
CA ILE A 316 10.66 17.69 6.70
C ILE A 316 11.09 17.71 5.24
N MET A 317 11.73 18.79 4.79
CA MET A 317 12.32 18.91 3.45
C MET A 317 13.75 19.43 3.57
N ASP A 318 14.65 18.85 2.78
CA ASP A 318 16.04 19.29 2.59
C ASP A 318 16.83 19.59 3.89
N ALA A 319 16.61 18.75 4.92
CA ALA A 319 17.24 18.92 6.23
C ALA A 319 18.02 17.65 6.60
N HIS A 320 19.35 17.73 6.64
CA HIS A 320 20.23 16.57 6.93
C HIS A 320 19.92 15.34 6.05
N ASP A 321 19.73 15.58 4.74
CA ASP A 321 19.33 14.60 3.71
C ASP A 321 17.89 14.04 3.82
N LEU A 322 17.13 14.38 4.87
CA LEU A 322 15.75 13.94 5.06
C LEU A 322 14.77 14.71 4.17
N ASN A 323 13.90 13.97 3.50
CA ASN A 323 12.77 14.48 2.73
C ASN A 323 11.55 13.59 2.98
N ILE A 324 10.70 13.99 3.92
CA ILE A 324 9.56 13.22 4.44
C ILE A 324 8.35 14.14 4.49
N TRP A 325 7.25 13.82 3.81
CA TRP A 325 6.05 14.67 3.81
C TRP A 325 4.76 13.86 3.92
N ASN A 326 4.10 13.95 5.07
CA ASN A 326 2.85 13.24 5.34
C ASN A 326 1.63 14.14 5.22
N VAL A 327 0.57 13.65 4.57
CA VAL A 327 -0.67 14.39 4.32
C VAL A 327 -1.89 13.57 4.71
N HIS A 328 -2.53 13.93 5.83
CA HIS A 328 -3.64 13.14 6.35
C HIS A 328 -4.88 13.24 5.45
N LEU A 329 -5.49 12.10 5.14
CA LEU A 329 -6.77 12.01 4.45
C LEU A 329 -7.90 12.67 5.27
N GLN A 330 -8.98 13.08 4.61
CA GLN A 330 -10.12 13.77 5.19
C GLN A 330 -11.45 13.28 4.59
N PRO A 331 -12.54 13.27 5.37
CA PRO A 331 -13.86 12.92 4.88
C PRO A 331 -14.38 13.94 3.88
N TYR A 332 -15.18 13.47 2.92
CA TYR A 332 -15.88 14.26 1.91
C TYR A 332 -17.35 13.83 1.83
N LYS A 333 -18.21 14.65 1.21
CA LYS A 333 -19.64 14.35 1.00
C LYS A 333 -19.97 13.92 -0.44
N ASP A 334 -19.21 14.44 -1.40
CA ASP A 334 -19.46 14.32 -2.83
C ASP A 334 -18.14 14.40 -3.62
N GLU A 335 -18.20 14.06 -4.91
CA GLU A 335 -17.02 14.03 -5.79
C GLU A 335 -16.41 15.43 -6.02
N GLU A 336 -17.18 16.52 -5.94
CA GLU A 336 -16.65 17.89 -6.06
C GLU A 336 -15.81 18.25 -4.82
N GLU A 337 -16.29 17.93 -3.61
CA GLU A 337 -15.54 18.10 -2.38
C GLU A 337 -14.28 17.22 -2.37
N PHE A 338 -14.35 15.98 -2.88
CA PHE A 338 -13.15 15.13 -3.01
C PHE A 338 -12.13 15.69 -4.01
N VAL A 339 -12.55 16.08 -5.22
CA VAL A 339 -11.65 16.66 -6.23
C VAL A 339 -11.00 17.95 -5.71
N LYS A 340 -11.73 18.75 -4.94
CA LYS A 340 -11.21 19.94 -4.25
C LYS A 340 -10.18 19.59 -3.16
N LEU A 341 -10.44 18.58 -2.32
CA LEU A 341 -9.45 18.08 -1.35
C LEU A 341 -8.19 17.56 -2.05
N TYR A 342 -8.35 16.82 -3.15
CA TYR A 342 -7.24 16.32 -3.96
C TYR A 342 -6.38 17.48 -4.48
N GLN A 343 -6.99 18.43 -5.19
CA GLN A 343 -6.29 19.57 -5.80
C GLN A 343 -5.60 20.49 -4.78
N THR A 344 -6.22 20.72 -3.61
CA THR A 344 -5.75 21.72 -2.63
C THR A 344 -4.87 21.16 -1.51
N LYS A 345 -5.04 19.88 -1.16
CA LYS A 345 -4.32 19.25 -0.05
C LYS A 345 -3.46 18.07 -0.51
N TYR A 346 -4.07 17.04 -1.09
CA TYR A 346 -3.37 15.79 -1.39
C TYR A 346 -2.27 15.99 -2.44
N ARG A 347 -2.50 16.84 -3.44
CA ARG A 347 -1.52 17.13 -4.50
C ARG A 347 -0.22 17.80 -4.00
N SER A 348 -0.18 18.26 -2.74
CA SER A 348 1.05 18.83 -2.15
C SER A 348 2.21 17.82 -2.08
N ILE A 349 1.95 16.50 -2.01
CA ILE A 349 3.01 15.49 -2.03
C ILE A 349 3.82 15.53 -3.33
N PHE A 350 3.18 15.73 -4.49
CA PHE A 350 3.85 15.79 -5.78
C PHE A 350 4.69 17.07 -5.93
N ALA A 351 4.20 18.19 -5.37
CA ALA A 351 4.97 19.43 -5.32
C ALA A 351 6.24 19.28 -4.46
N LYS A 352 6.17 18.53 -3.37
CA LYS A 352 7.34 18.24 -2.52
C LYS A 352 8.29 17.19 -3.11
N ALA A 353 7.78 16.22 -3.87
CA ALA A 353 8.62 15.30 -4.63
C ALA A 353 9.35 15.98 -5.82
N ASP A 354 8.69 16.94 -6.49
CA ASP A 354 9.28 17.82 -7.52
C ASP A 354 10.36 18.73 -6.90
N GLU A 355 10.12 19.32 -5.73
CA GLU A 355 11.09 20.10 -4.94
C GLU A 355 12.34 19.25 -4.60
N PHE A 356 12.16 18.05 -4.05
CA PHE A 356 13.26 17.11 -3.77
C PHE A 356 14.07 16.77 -5.02
N PHE A 357 13.43 16.38 -6.13
CA PHE A 357 14.16 16.06 -7.35
C PHE A 357 14.81 17.28 -8.02
N LYS A 358 14.30 18.49 -7.83
CA LYS A 358 14.97 19.74 -8.29
C LYS A 358 16.25 19.99 -7.50
N ASN A 359 16.18 19.88 -6.17
CA ASN A 359 17.33 20.07 -5.30
C ASN A 359 18.39 18.99 -5.58
N ALA A 360 17.99 17.73 -5.73
CA ALA A 360 18.87 16.62 -6.13
C ALA A 360 19.54 16.83 -7.51
N LYS A 361 18.79 17.30 -8.53
CA LYS A 361 19.38 17.64 -9.84
C LYS A 361 20.42 18.76 -9.72
N ALA A 362 20.20 19.75 -8.84
CA ALA A 362 21.13 20.85 -8.59
C ALA A 362 22.37 20.40 -7.79
N GLU A 363 22.19 19.61 -6.72
CA GLU A 363 23.27 19.03 -5.91
C GLU A 363 24.22 18.21 -6.79
N MET A 364 23.68 17.28 -7.57
CA MET A 364 24.45 16.40 -8.46
C MET A 364 25.21 17.21 -9.52
N LYS A 365 24.57 18.22 -10.13
CA LYS A 365 25.23 19.12 -11.09
C LYS A 365 26.39 19.91 -10.46
N ASN A 366 26.21 20.39 -9.23
CA ASN A 366 27.24 21.13 -8.49
C ASN A 366 28.41 20.22 -8.04
N GLY A 367 28.13 18.96 -7.69
CA GLY A 367 29.13 17.95 -7.37
C GLY A 367 29.84 17.34 -8.59
N GLY A 368 29.37 17.62 -9.81
CA GLY A 368 29.91 17.03 -11.05
C GLY A 368 29.45 15.60 -11.33
N PHE A 369 28.40 15.12 -10.65
CA PHE A 369 27.84 13.77 -10.78
C PHE A 369 26.61 13.75 -11.68
N ARG A 370 26.34 12.60 -12.32
CA ARG A 370 25.12 12.40 -13.13
C ARG A 370 23.94 12.07 -12.22
N PHE A 371 22.94 12.95 -12.18
CA PHE A 371 21.63 12.62 -11.59
C PHE A 371 20.96 11.48 -12.39
N LYS A 372 20.44 10.49 -11.67
CA LYS A 372 19.51 9.47 -12.19
C LYS A 372 18.41 9.22 -11.15
N GLY A 373 17.16 9.45 -11.56
CA GLY A 373 15.97 9.35 -10.70
C GLY A 373 15.14 8.10 -10.94
N LEU A 374 14.32 7.72 -9.95
CA LEU A 374 13.28 6.70 -10.04
C LEU A 374 12.06 7.13 -9.20
N VAL A 375 10.85 6.92 -9.71
CA VAL A 375 9.61 7.08 -8.92
C VAL A 375 9.09 5.69 -8.53
N LEU A 376 8.64 5.55 -7.29
CA LEU A 376 7.93 4.39 -6.80
C LEU A 376 6.53 4.77 -6.31
N ILE A 377 5.57 3.86 -6.45
CA ILE A 377 4.27 3.96 -5.79
C ILE A 377 4.06 2.74 -4.89
N SER A 378 3.98 2.96 -3.59
CA SER A 378 3.42 1.99 -2.63
C SER A 378 1.90 2.05 -2.77
N ALA A 379 1.33 1.01 -3.38
CA ALA A 379 -0.05 0.99 -3.86
C ALA A 379 -0.92 0.08 -2.99
N GLY A 380 -1.42 0.63 -1.89
CA GLY A 380 -2.44 0.02 -1.04
C GLY A 380 -3.85 0.41 -1.46
N PHE A 381 -4.74 -0.57 -1.59
CA PHE A 381 -6.10 -0.34 -2.09
C PHE A 381 -7.17 -0.26 -0.98
N ASP A 382 -6.79 -0.32 0.30
CA ASP A 382 -7.68 -0.27 1.48
C ASP A 382 -8.29 1.11 1.73
N ALA A 383 -7.70 2.17 1.18
CA ALA A 383 -8.34 3.47 1.17
C ALA A 383 -9.62 3.51 0.30
N SER A 384 -9.82 2.54 -0.61
CA SER A 384 -10.94 2.52 -1.56
C SER A 384 -12.29 2.51 -0.85
N GLU A 385 -13.25 3.27 -1.39
CA GLU A 385 -14.68 3.24 -1.00
C GLU A 385 -15.27 1.82 -0.92
N TYR A 386 -14.77 0.87 -1.71
CA TYR A 386 -15.20 -0.54 -1.75
C TYR A 386 -14.48 -1.45 -0.73
N GLU A 387 -13.67 -0.89 0.17
CA GLU A 387 -13.06 -1.62 1.29
C GLU A 387 -14.07 -1.90 2.42
N GLN A 388 -13.79 -2.90 3.24
CA GLN A 388 -14.60 -3.24 4.40
C GLN A 388 -14.62 -2.09 5.43
N GLN A 389 -15.78 -1.89 6.07
CA GLN A 389 -15.95 -0.96 7.20
C GLN A 389 -15.01 -1.29 8.39
N SER A 390 -14.52 -2.53 8.47
CA SER A 390 -13.50 -2.97 9.43
C SER A 390 -12.12 -2.33 9.23
N MET A 391 -11.85 -1.73 8.07
CA MET A 391 -10.66 -0.92 7.75
C MET A 391 -10.99 0.58 7.70
N GLN A 392 -12.07 1.00 7.01
CA GLN A 392 -12.49 2.42 6.89
C GLN A 392 -13.11 3.04 8.17
N ARG A 393 -12.56 2.72 9.34
CA ARG A 393 -13.15 2.94 10.68
C ARG A 393 -13.57 4.37 10.97
N HIS A 394 -12.88 5.35 10.40
CA HIS A 394 -13.02 6.76 10.73
C HIS A 394 -13.86 7.55 9.71
N ASN A 395 -14.57 6.84 8.82
CA ASN A 395 -15.32 7.43 7.69
C ASN A 395 -14.39 8.26 6.77
N VAL A 396 -13.19 7.72 6.53
CA VAL A 396 -12.18 8.27 5.64
C VAL A 396 -11.83 7.20 4.62
N ASN A 397 -11.99 7.53 3.35
CA ASN A 397 -11.76 6.68 2.19
C ASN A 397 -11.47 7.56 0.96
N VAL A 398 -11.33 6.96 -0.22
CA VAL A 398 -11.17 7.63 -1.51
C VAL A 398 -12.08 6.96 -2.56
N PRO A 399 -12.67 7.73 -3.50
CA PRO A 399 -13.46 7.18 -4.58
C PRO A 399 -12.55 6.47 -5.59
N THR A 400 -13.09 5.52 -6.35
CA THR A 400 -12.30 4.71 -7.31
C THR A 400 -11.57 5.57 -8.35
N SER A 401 -12.08 6.77 -8.69
CA SER A 401 -11.42 7.74 -9.58
C SER A 401 -10.10 8.31 -9.02
N PHE A 402 -9.85 8.24 -7.70
CA PHE A 402 -8.60 8.69 -7.07
C PHE A 402 -7.36 7.98 -7.62
N TYR A 403 -7.40 6.65 -7.75
CA TYR A 403 -6.24 5.85 -8.16
C TYR A 403 -5.76 6.22 -9.58
N ASN A 404 -6.67 6.60 -10.47
CA ASN A 404 -6.35 7.20 -11.76
C ASN A 404 -5.67 8.57 -11.61
N MET A 405 -6.28 9.49 -10.83
CA MET A 405 -5.77 10.86 -10.65
C MET A 405 -4.36 10.89 -10.04
N PHE A 406 -4.16 10.16 -8.94
CA PHE A 406 -2.86 10.04 -8.26
C PHE A 406 -1.79 9.52 -9.22
N THR A 407 -2.11 8.44 -9.94
CA THR A 407 -1.17 7.81 -10.87
C THR A 407 -0.79 8.74 -12.02
N LYS A 408 -1.70 9.58 -12.51
CA LYS A 408 -1.40 10.54 -13.58
C LYS A 408 -0.47 11.67 -13.11
N ASP A 409 -0.63 12.16 -11.88
CA ASP A 409 0.34 13.07 -11.29
C ASP A 409 1.70 12.38 -11.00
N ALA A 410 1.69 11.10 -10.59
CA ALA A 410 2.91 10.31 -10.40
C ALA A 410 3.67 10.05 -11.71
N LEU A 411 2.96 9.73 -12.80
CA LEU A 411 3.52 9.62 -14.15
C LEU A 411 4.13 10.93 -14.61
N LYS A 412 3.46 12.07 -14.36
CA LYS A 412 3.97 13.39 -14.72
C LYS A 412 5.27 13.72 -13.98
N LEU A 413 5.34 13.41 -12.68
CA LEU A 413 6.58 13.51 -11.91
C LEU A 413 7.68 12.61 -12.50
N ALA A 414 7.35 11.37 -12.85
CA ALA A 414 8.31 10.45 -13.47
C ALA A 414 8.81 10.97 -14.83
N GLN A 415 7.93 11.49 -15.69
CA GLN A 415 8.29 12.13 -16.96
C GLN A 415 9.27 13.31 -16.75
N MET A 416 8.97 14.20 -15.80
CA MET A 416 9.78 15.39 -15.51
C MET A 416 11.16 15.08 -14.89
N HIS A 417 11.32 13.96 -14.16
CA HIS A 417 12.53 13.72 -13.37
C HIS A 417 13.24 12.39 -13.64
N SER A 418 12.53 11.28 -13.88
CA SER A 418 13.11 9.95 -14.09
C SER A 418 13.01 9.46 -15.54
N SER A 419 12.82 10.34 -16.53
CA SER A 419 12.58 9.96 -17.94
C SER A 419 11.40 8.98 -18.09
N GLY A 420 10.36 9.17 -17.27
CA GLY A 420 9.18 8.32 -17.19
C GLY A 420 9.34 7.07 -16.33
N LYS A 421 10.54 6.76 -15.81
CA LYS A 421 10.79 5.51 -15.05
C LYS A 421 10.02 5.49 -13.72
N ILE A 422 9.04 4.59 -13.63
CA ILE A 422 8.17 4.41 -12.47
C ILE A 422 7.89 2.92 -12.18
N LEU A 423 7.92 2.55 -10.89
CA LEU A 423 7.54 1.22 -10.41
C LEU A 423 6.42 1.34 -9.37
N SER A 424 5.27 0.73 -9.61
CA SER A 424 4.25 0.57 -8.57
C SER A 424 4.28 -0.86 -7.99
N ILE A 425 4.12 -0.95 -6.68
CA ILE A 425 4.21 -2.19 -5.90
C ILE A 425 2.91 -2.33 -5.11
N MET A 426 2.27 -3.49 -5.16
CA MET A 426 1.06 -3.77 -4.37
C MET A 426 1.38 -3.86 -2.87
N GLU A 427 0.67 -3.10 -2.04
CA GLU A 427 0.80 -3.08 -0.57
C GLU A 427 -0.51 -3.61 0.09
N GLY A 428 -1.29 -2.77 0.76
CA GLY A 428 -2.58 -3.08 1.41
C GLY A 428 -3.79 -3.20 0.49
N GLY A 429 -5.00 -3.12 1.07
CA GLY A 429 -6.28 -3.46 0.43
C GLY A 429 -6.67 -4.92 0.59
N TYR A 430 -7.90 -5.17 1.06
CA TYR A 430 -8.32 -6.44 1.68
C TYR A 430 -9.73 -6.89 1.28
N SER A 431 -10.53 -6.02 0.70
CA SER A 431 -11.77 -6.34 -0.02
C SER A 431 -11.46 -6.78 -1.45
N ASP A 432 -12.16 -7.81 -1.93
CA ASP A 432 -12.07 -8.24 -3.33
C ASP A 432 -12.43 -7.07 -4.28
N GLY A 433 -13.37 -6.20 -3.86
CA GLY A 433 -13.82 -5.02 -4.61
C GLY A 433 -12.79 -3.89 -4.62
N ALA A 434 -12.28 -3.52 -3.46
CA ALA A 434 -11.26 -2.49 -3.31
C ALA A 434 -10.02 -2.75 -4.19
N ILE A 435 -9.52 -3.99 -4.16
CA ILE A 435 -8.38 -4.39 -4.99
C ILE A 435 -8.78 -4.41 -6.48
N SER A 436 -9.93 -5.00 -6.84
CA SER A 436 -10.32 -5.14 -8.25
C SER A 436 -10.58 -3.78 -8.92
N SER A 437 -11.33 -2.88 -8.29
CA SER A 437 -11.63 -1.54 -8.84
C SER A 437 -10.44 -0.59 -8.73
N GLY A 438 -9.70 -0.65 -7.61
CA GLY A 438 -8.50 0.15 -7.38
C GLY A 438 -7.40 -0.17 -8.39
N VAL A 439 -7.04 -1.44 -8.56
CA VAL A 439 -6.02 -1.87 -9.55
C VAL A 439 -6.46 -1.54 -10.98
N PHE A 440 -7.75 -1.66 -11.31
CA PHE A 440 -8.28 -1.27 -12.62
C PHE A 440 -8.08 0.23 -12.88
N SER A 441 -8.56 1.09 -11.98
CA SER A 441 -8.42 2.56 -12.08
C SER A 441 -6.97 3.04 -12.09
N HIS A 442 -6.13 2.45 -11.23
CA HIS A 442 -4.68 2.62 -11.18
C HIS A 442 -4.03 2.29 -12.53
N LEU A 443 -4.39 1.17 -13.16
CA LEU A 443 -3.82 0.75 -14.44
C LEU A 443 -4.31 1.57 -15.64
N ILE A 444 -5.55 2.07 -15.63
CA ILE A 444 -6.00 3.11 -16.57
C ILE A 444 -5.17 4.40 -16.38
N GLY A 445 -4.89 4.75 -15.11
CA GLY A 445 -3.99 5.85 -14.76
C GLY A 445 -2.57 5.65 -15.30
N PHE A 446 -2.02 4.44 -15.23
CA PHE A 446 -0.70 4.07 -15.77
C PHE A 446 -0.61 4.32 -17.28
N GLN A 447 -1.73 4.23 -18.01
CA GLN A 447 -1.79 4.55 -19.44
C GLN A 447 -2.08 6.02 -19.73
N ASN A 448 -2.02 6.90 -18.73
CA ASN A 448 -2.40 8.32 -18.84
C ASN A 448 -3.84 8.55 -19.35
N GLN A 449 -4.67 7.50 -19.41
CA GLN A 449 -6.06 7.59 -19.85
C GLN A 449 -6.93 8.18 -18.73
N ASN A 450 -8.05 8.80 -19.08
CA ASN A 450 -8.98 9.30 -18.08
C ASN A 450 -9.80 8.13 -17.51
N TRP A 451 -10.12 8.19 -16.22
CA TRP A 451 -11.12 7.31 -15.65
C TRP A 451 -12.51 7.64 -16.20
N ILE A 452 -13.36 6.63 -16.30
CA ILE A 452 -14.77 6.74 -16.68
C ILE A 452 -15.57 6.19 -15.50
N ASN A 453 -16.38 7.04 -14.87
CA ASN A 453 -16.97 6.73 -13.56
C ASN A 453 -17.90 5.52 -13.59
N GLU A 454 -18.54 5.24 -14.73
CA GLU A 454 -19.35 4.03 -14.95
C GLU A 454 -18.56 2.73 -14.76
N TRP A 455 -17.25 2.71 -15.07
CA TRP A 455 -16.37 1.54 -14.83
C TRP A 455 -16.12 1.28 -13.34
N GLY A 456 -16.32 2.30 -12.49
CA GLY A 456 -16.22 2.21 -11.03
C GLY A 456 -17.57 2.10 -10.32
N SER A 457 -18.67 1.93 -11.05
CA SER A 457 -20.01 1.81 -10.48
C SER A 457 -20.20 0.51 -9.69
N GLU A 458 -21.06 0.55 -8.67
CA GLU A 458 -21.30 -0.59 -7.76
C GLU A 458 -21.70 -1.86 -8.53
N GLN A 459 -22.53 -1.73 -9.56
CA GLN A 459 -22.94 -2.86 -10.41
C GLN A 459 -21.76 -3.49 -11.16
N VAL A 460 -20.85 -2.67 -11.73
CA VAL A 460 -19.67 -3.17 -12.43
C VAL A 460 -18.69 -3.83 -11.46
N VAL A 461 -18.46 -3.24 -10.29
CA VAL A 461 -17.58 -3.80 -9.25
C VAL A 461 -18.16 -5.08 -8.65
N LYS A 462 -19.48 -5.13 -8.37
CA LYS A 462 -20.17 -6.35 -7.92
C LYS A 462 -20.07 -7.47 -8.96
N GLU A 463 -20.21 -7.16 -10.25
CA GLU A 463 -20.11 -8.18 -11.30
C GLU A 463 -18.70 -8.76 -11.47
N ILE A 464 -17.64 -7.95 -11.53
CA ILE A 464 -16.27 -8.48 -11.66
C ILE A 464 -15.79 -9.23 -10.40
N THR A 465 -16.19 -8.79 -9.20
CA THR A 465 -15.77 -9.42 -7.94
C THR A 465 -16.35 -10.80 -7.72
N ARG A 466 -17.45 -11.17 -8.38
CA ARG A 466 -17.94 -12.56 -8.45
C ARG A 466 -16.83 -13.53 -8.89
N GLY A 467 -15.90 -13.08 -9.73
CA GLY A 467 -14.75 -13.87 -10.18
C GLY A 467 -13.74 -14.23 -9.11
N CYS A 468 -13.72 -13.53 -7.98
CA CYS A 468 -12.85 -13.87 -6.84
C CYS A 468 -13.38 -15.09 -6.06
N LYS A 469 -14.66 -15.44 -6.19
CA LYS A 469 -15.26 -16.58 -5.47
C LYS A 469 -14.74 -17.91 -6.04
N PRO A 470 -14.21 -18.84 -5.22
CA PRO A 470 -13.62 -20.09 -5.71
C PRO A 470 -14.50 -20.87 -6.68
N ARG A 471 -15.80 -21.01 -6.39
CA ARG A 471 -16.77 -21.81 -7.17
C ARG A 471 -17.55 -21.04 -8.24
N TRP A 472 -17.09 -19.85 -8.63
CA TRP A 472 -17.70 -19.04 -9.70
C TRP A 472 -17.96 -19.82 -10.99
N LYS A 473 -19.06 -19.50 -11.67
CA LYS A 473 -19.48 -20.08 -12.95
C LYS A 473 -20.02 -18.98 -13.88
N PRO A 474 -19.80 -19.08 -15.21
CA PRO A 474 -20.47 -18.26 -16.21
C PRO A 474 -22.00 -18.29 -16.10
N TYR A 475 -22.67 -17.24 -16.59
CA TYR A 475 -24.13 -17.16 -16.59
C TYR A 475 -24.75 -18.17 -17.55
N LYS A 476 -25.79 -18.88 -17.07
CA LYS A 476 -26.52 -19.90 -17.86
C LYS A 476 -27.20 -19.33 -19.10
N THR A 477 -27.56 -18.04 -19.07
CA THR A 477 -28.31 -17.34 -20.13
C THR A 477 -27.82 -15.92 -20.31
N LYS A 478 -26.96 -15.69 -21.30
CA LYS A 478 -26.50 -14.34 -21.67
C LYS A 478 -27.62 -13.58 -22.38
N LYS A 479 -28.08 -12.47 -21.79
CA LYS A 479 -28.98 -11.51 -22.45
C LYS A 479 -28.11 -10.54 -23.25
N ALA A 480 -28.29 -10.47 -24.57
CA ALA A 480 -27.40 -9.68 -25.44
C ALA A 480 -27.35 -8.16 -25.15
N ARG A 481 -28.29 -7.62 -24.36
CA ARG A 481 -28.31 -6.23 -23.87
C ARG A 481 -27.51 -5.99 -22.59
N ASP A 482 -27.06 -7.06 -21.93
CA ASP A 482 -26.50 -7.08 -20.58
C ASP A 482 -24.96 -7.04 -20.68
N VAL A 483 -24.47 -5.95 -21.28
CA VAL A 483 -23.09 -5.77 -21.73
C VAL A 483 -22.12 -5.84 -20.56
N ILE A 484 -22.49 -5.25 -19.42
CA ILE A 484 -21.69 -5.31 -18.18
C ILE A 484 -21.42 -6.76 -17.76
N ARG A 485 -22.45 -7.63 -17.78
CA ARG A 485 -22.31 -9.06 -17.44
C ARG A 485 -21.52 -9.85 -18.46
N ILE A 486 -21.67 -9.53 -19.75
CA ILE A 486 -20.92 -10.18 -20.83
C ILE A 486 -19.42 -9.85 -20.69
N TRP A 487 -19.09 -8.56 -20.51
CA TRP A 487 -17.72 -8.09 -20.29
C TRP A 487 -17.13 -8.63 -18.98
N ALA A 488 -17.89 -8.62 -17.89
CA ALA A 488 -17.43 -9.13 -16.59
C ALA A 488 -17.06 -10.63 -16.66
N GLU A 489 -17.81 -11.46 -17.38
CA GLU A 489 -17.38 -12.84 -17.63
C GLU A 489 -16.03 -12.94 -18.34
N GLU A 490 -15.77 -12.10 -19.34
CA GLU A 490 -14.50 -12.10 -20.08
C GLU A 490 -13.33 -11.64 -19.18
N VAL A 491 -13.53 -10.58 -18.39
CA VAL A 491 -12.60 -10.13 -17.34
C VAL A 491 -12.29 -11.25 -16.35
N ILE A 492 -13.30 -11.94 -15.86
CA ILE A 492 -13.14 -13.01 -14.87
C ILE A 492 -12.40 -14.22 -15.47
N MET A 493 -12.76 -14.64 -16.69
CA MET A 493 -12.09 -15.72 -17.39
C MET A 493 -10.62 -15.39 -17.68
N LEU A 494 -10.32 -14.14 -18.03
CA LEU A 494 -8.97 -13.66 -18.28
C LEU A 494 -8.15 -13.60 -16.98
N GLY A 495 -8.65 -12.93 -15.95
CA GLY A 495 -7.96 -12.76 -14.66
C GLY A 495 -7.68 -14.07 -13.94
N ARG A 496 -8.63 -15.02 -13.94
CA ARG A 496 -8.44 -16.36 -13.35
C ARG A 496 -7.43 -17.24 -14.10
N SER A 497 -7.01 -16.85 -15.31
CA SER A 497 -6.02 -17.57 -16.13
C SER A 497 -4.61 -16.96 -16.09
N MET A 498 -4.40 -15.87 -15.33
CA MET A 498 -3.12 -15.16 -15.23
C MET A 498 -2.05 -15.90 -14.41
N ILE A 499 -2.45 -16.64 -13.39
CA ILE A 499 -1.56 -17.44 -12.52
C ILE A 499 -2.11 -18.87 -12.44
N PRO A 500 -1.49 -19.86 -13.10
CA PRO A 500 -1.96 -21.26 -13.10
C PRO A 500 -2.15 -21.85 -11.69
N GLU A 501 -1.30 -21.46 -10.75
CA GLU A 501 -1.30 -21.92 -9.36
C GLU A 501 -2.59 -21.55 -8.61
N PHE A 502 -3.37 -20.55 -9.06
CA PHE A 502 -4.70 -20.26 -8.51
C PHE A 502 -5.61 -21.50 -8.50
N LYS A 503 -5.49 -22.38 -9.50
CA LYS A 503 -6.31 -23.60 -9.59
C LYS A 503 -6.08 -24.51 -8.38
N SER A 504 -4.82 -24.84 -8.10
CA SER A 504 -4.42 -25.73 -7.01
C SER A 504 -4.42 -25.10 -5.62
N VAL A 505 -4.39 -23.76 -5.54
CA VAL A 505 -4.31 -23.03 -4.26
C VAL A 505 -5.66 -22.43 -3.82
N LEU A 506 -6.51 -21.99 -4.76
CA LEU A 506 -7.74 -21.24 -4.46
C LEU A 506 -9.03 -21.96 -4.91
N PHE A 507 -8.98 -22.79 -5.96
CA PHE A 507 -10.19 -23.32 -6.61
C PHE A 507 -10.44 -24.81 -6.32
N GLU A 508 -9.39 -25.60 -6.12
CA GLU A 508 -9.49 -26.99 -5.67
C GLU A 508 -9.66 -27.01 -4.13
N PRO A 509 -10.62 -27.79 -3.58
CA PRO A 509 -10.85 -27.83 -2.13
C PRO A 509 -9.68 -28.52 -1.41
N GLU A 510 -9.31 -28.02 -0.23
CA GLU A 510 -8.30 -28.67 0.62
C GLU A 510 -8.58 -30.17 0.79
N PRO A 511 -7.61 -31.07 0.57
CA PRO A 511 -7.78 -32.48 0.85
C PRO A 511 -8.05 -32.67 2.36
N PRO A 512 -9.00 -33.55 2.75
CA PRO A 512 -9.40 -33.69 4.15
C PRO A 512 -8.19 -34.09 5.01
N ILE A 513 -7.78 -33.21 5.92
CA ILE A 513 -6.60 -33.42 6.76
C ILE A 513 -6.89 -34.60 7.71
N VAL A 514 -6.28 -35.75 7.43
CA VAL A 514 -6.45 -36.98 8.22
C VAL A 514 -5.65 -36.89 9.52
N HIS A 515 -6.12 -36.07 10.45
CA HIS A 515 -5.71 -36.16 11.85
C HIS A 515 -6.34 -37.42 12.47
N PRO A 516 -5.59 -38.20 13.28
CA PRO A 516 -6.16 -39.32 14.00
C PRO A 516 -7.11 -38.81 15.09
N GLU A 517 -8.43 -38.93 14.88
CA GLU A 517 -9.43 -38.68 15.92
C GLU A 517 -9.19 -39.62 17.12
N VAL A 518 -8.55 -39.12 18.18
CA VAL A 518 -8.58 -39.77 19.49
C VAL A 518 -9.98 -39.56 20.08
N ARG A 519 -10.94 -40.36 19.61
CA ARG A 519 -12.31 -40.39 20.12
C ARG A 519 -12.29 -40.85 21.58
N LEU A 520 -12.28 -39.89 22.50
CA LEU A 520 -12.67 -40.11 23.89
C LEU A 520 -14.17 -40.41 23.94
N THR A 521 -14.53 -41.66 23.62
CA THR A 521 -15.91 -42.16 23.68
C THR A 521 -16.42 -42.04 25.11
N ARG A 522 -17.35 -41.11 25.33
CA ARG A 522 -17.93 -40.79 26.64
C ARG A 522 -18.94 -41.86 27.10
N SER A 523 -18.48 -43.09 27.24
CA SER A 523 -19.29 -44.25 27.60
C SER A 523 -19.32 -44.50 29.11
N LYS A 524 -20.52 -44.41 29.69
CA LYS A 524 -20.96 -45.07 30.94
C LYS A 524 -20.02 -44.95 32.16
N TYR A 525 -20.38 -44.06 33.08
CA TYR A 525 -20.60 -44.50 34.48
C TYR A 525 -21.66 -43.62 35.13
N HIS A 526 -22.73 -44.24 35.62
CA HIS A 526 -23.78 -43.56 36.36
C HIS A 526 -24.36 -44.54 37.39
N GLU A 527 -23.69 -44.67 38.53
CA GLU A 527 -24.27 -45.32 39.70
C GLU A 527 -23.75 -44.72 41.01
N THR A 528 -24.63 -43.94 41.63
CA THR A 528 -24.89 -43.82 43.07
C THR A 528 -23.76 -44.09 44.08
N LEU A 529 -23.31 -43.04 44.76
CA LEU A 529 -22.92 -43.13 46.17
C LEU A 529 -23.44 -41.92 46.96
N VAL A 530 -24.32 -42.18 47.93
CA VAL A 530 -24.99 -41.15 48.75
C VAL A 530 -24.09 -40.71 49.91
N LYS A 531 -23.99 -39.40 50.16
CA LYS A 531 -23.63 -38.84 51.46
C LYS A 531 -24.59 -37.72 51.85
N LYS A 532 -24.87 -37.64 53.16
CA LYS A 532 -25.91 -36.80 53.78
C LYS A 532 -25.64 -35.31 53.64
N GLU A 533 -26.71 -34.53 53.48
CA GLU A 533 -26.79 -33.15 53.94
C GLU A 533 -27.14 -33.11 55.45
N GLN A 534 -26.86 -31.99 56.11
CA GLN A 534 -27.52 -31.60 57.37
C GLN A 534 -27.77 -30.08 57.40
N ASP A 535 -29.06 -29.75 57.38
CA ASP A 535 -29.73 -28.71 58.16
C ASP A 535 -29.32 -27.22 58.05
N ILE A 536 -30.10 -26.48 57.23
CA ILE A 536 -31.03 -25.37 57.66
C ILE A 536 -30.40 -24.04 58.17
N PRO A 537 -30.99 -22.83 57.95
CA PRO A 537 -32.33 -22.51 57.40
C PRO A 537 -32.35 -21.63 56.14
N ARG A 538 -33.57 -21.44 55.59
CA ARG A 538 -33.93 -20.47 54.54
C ARG A 538 -35.25 -19.77 54.94
N ALA A 539 -35.34 -18.46 54.73
CA ALA A 539 -36.56 -17.66 54.91
C ALA A 539 -36.46 -16.38 54.04
N GLU A 540 -37.53 -15.81 53.47
CA GLU A 540 -38.89 -16.34 53.23
C GLU A 540 -39.50 -15.67 51.98
N THR A 541 -40.58 -16.26 51.43
CA THR A 541 -41.30 -15.84 50.20
C THR A 541 -42.24 -14.65 50.45
N PRO A 542 -42.66 -13.84 49.44
CA PRO A 542 -43.71 -14.30 48.50
C PRO A 542 -43.67 -13.74 47.05
N THR A 543 -44.42 -14.40 46.15
CA THR A 543 -44.69 -13.95 44.76
C THR A 543 -46.20 -13.72 44.56
N PRO A 544 -46.65 -12.52 44.12
CA PRO A 544 -48.06 -12.26 43.77
C PRO A 544 -48.49 -12.81 42.37
N PRO A 545 -49.81 -12.86 42.07
CA PRO A 545 -50.38 -13.61 40.93
C PRO A 545 -50.54 -12.80 39.62
N PRO A 546 -50.84 -13.47 38.47
CA PRO A 546 -50.97 -12.83 37.15
C PRO A 546 -52.42 -12.46 36.76
N THR A 547 -52.60 -11.40 35.95
CA THR A 547 -53.89 -11.04 35.33
C THR A 547 -53.77 -10.39 33.94
N ARG A 548 -54.75 -10.69 33.07
CA ARG A 548 -55.10 -10.05 31.77
C ARG A 548 -55.97 -8.78 32.02
N SER A 549 -56.25 -7.87 31.07
CA SER A 549 -55.89 -7.72 29.64
C SER A 549 -56.11 -6.26 29.14
N GLU A 550 -55.74 -6.00 27.87
CA GLU A 550 -56.17 -4.90 26.98
C GLU A 550 -55.67 -3.45 27.28
N GLN A 551 -54.83 -2.87 26.40
CA GLN A 551 -55.13 -1.95 25.26
C GLN A 551 -55.44 -0.49 25.70
N VAL A 552 -55.01 0.61 25.06
CA VAL A 552 -54.25 0.90 23.80
C VAL A 552 -53.79 2.39 23.88
N THR A 553 -52.66 2.93 23.41
CA THR A 553 -51.30 2.49 22.98
C THR A 553 -50.38 3.74 22.98
N ALA A 554 -49.05 3.58 23.11
CA ALA A 554 -48.04 4.62 22.79
C ALA A 554 -46.77 3.97 22.20
N LYS A 555 -45.98 4.71 21.43
CA LYS A 555 -44.82 4.17 20.66
C LYS A 555 -43.64 3.79 21.55
N THR A 556 -43.00 2.67 21.22
CA THR A 556 -41.61 2.37 21.59
C THR A 556 -40.75 2.57 20.34
N GLU A 557 -39.64 3.29 20.46
CA GLU A 557 -38.60 3.31 19.42
C GLU A 557 -37.64 2.14 19.70
N GLU A 558 -37.54 1.20 18.77
CA GLU A 558 -36.57 0.12 18.85
C GLU A 558 -35.20 0.67 18.46
N ILE A 559 -34.20 0.48 19.35
CA ILE A 559 -32.81 0.78 19.03
C ILE A 559 -32.32 -0.36 18.13
N PRO A 560 -31.95 -0.11 16.86
CA PRO A 560 -31.58 -1.18 15.94
C PRO A 560 -30.28 -1.84 16.40
N PHE A 561 -30.37 -3.13 16.73
CA PHE A 561 -29.21 -3.99 16.78
C PHE A 561 -28.73 -4.18 15.34
N VAL A 562 -27.60 -3.55 15.00
CA VAL A 562 -26.99 -3.70 13.66
C VAL A 562 -26.43 -5.12 13.58
N GLU A 563 -27.17 -6.02 12.93
CA GLU A 563 -26.60 -7.27 12.46
C GLU A 563 -25.44 -6.95 11.51
N GLN A 564 -24.28 -7.54 11.76
CA GLN A 564 -23.20 -7.52 10.80
C GLN A 564 -23.67 -8.28 9.56
N VAL A 565 -23.86 -7.58 8.44
CA VAL A 565 -23.99 -8.20 7.12
C VAL A 565 -22.62 -8.73 6.71
N LEU A 566 -22.21 -9.82 7.37
CA LEU A 566 -21.16 -10.69 6.90
C LEU A 566 -21.65 -11.25 5.55
N PRO A 567 -20.81 -11.27 4.50
CA PRO A 567 -21.16 -11.97 3.27
C PRO A 567 -21.53 -13.42 3.60
N SER A 568 -22.75 -13.82 3.27
CA SER A 568 -23.18 -15.21 3.37
C SER A 568 -22.37 -16.05 2.37
N ASP A 569 -21.92 -17.23 2.82
CA ASP A 569 -21.28 -18.21 1.96
C ASP A 569 -22.33 -19.07 1.20
N ASP A 570 -23.54 -18.53 0.99
CA ASP A 570 -24.73 -19.22 0.47
C ASP A 570 -24.83 -19.12 -1.06
N GLU A 571 -24.35 -20.17 -1.72
CA GLU A 571 -23.91 -20.16 -3.13
C GLU A 571 -25.02 -20.11 -4.21
N ASN A 572 -26.21 -19.51 -3.96
CA ASN A 572 -27.33 -19.52 -4.93
C ASN A 572 -28.09 -18.20 -5.13
N ASP A 573 -28.10 -17.26 -4.18
CA ASP A 573 -29.06 -16.13 -4.21
C ASP A 573 -28.56 -14.89 -4.98
N ASP A 574 -27.27 -14.87 -5.33
CA ASP A 574 -26.56 -13.80 -6.07
C ASP A 574 -27.17 -13.41 -7.44
N ASP A 575 -28.11 -14.19 -7.97
CA ASP A 575 -28.83 -13.91 -9.22
C ASP A 575 -30.21 -13.26 -9.02
N GLU A 576 -30.80 -13.29 -7.81
CA GLU A 576 -32.12 -12.70 -7.54
C GLU A 576 -32.06 -11.18 -7.30
N ASP A 577 -30.97 -10.69 -6.70
CA ASP A 577 -30.74 -9.26 -6.41
C ASP A 577 -30.33 -8.42 -7.65
N TYR A 578 -30.15 -9.01 -8.83
CA TYR A 578 -29.66 -8.26 -10.00
C TYR A 578 -30.74 -7.43 -10.69
N GLN A 579 -30.74 -6.13 -10.39
CA GLN A 579 -31.52 -5.14 -11.12
C GLN A 579 -30.75 -4.69 -12.37
N TYR A 580 -31.36 -4.89 -13.54
CA TYR A 580 -30.77 -4.47 -14.82
C TYR A 580 -30.97 -2.97 -15.02
N ASP A 581 -29.89 -2.19 -14.88
CA ASP A 581 -29.86 -0.78 -15.30
C ASP A 581 -29.71 -0.69 -16.84
N GLU A 582 -30.65 0.01 -17.49
CA GLU A 582 -30.63 0.22 -18.94
C GLU A 582 -29.85 1.47 -19.36
N GLU A 583 -29.66 2.46 -18.49
CA GLU A 583 -28.87 3.67 -18.78
C GLU A 583 -27.39 3.38 -18.62
N LEU A 584 -26.99 2.72 -17.51
CA LEU A 584 -25.61 2.30 -17.28
C LEU A 584 -25.11 1.30 -18.34
N ASN A 585 -25.95 0.35 -18.79
CA ASN A 585 -25.55 -0.54 -19.89
C ASN A 585 -25.36 0.22 -21.23
N LYS A 586 -26.09 1.32 -21.47
CA LYS A 586 -25.90 2.16 -22.68
C LYS A 586 -24.63 3.00 -22.60
N THR A 587 -24.35 3.65 -21.47
CA THR A 587 -23.12 4.43 -21.29
C THR A 587 -21.88 3.53 -21.24
N PHE A 588 -21.97 2.38 -20.57
CA PHE A 588 -20.90 1.37 -20.57
C PHE A 588 -20.61 0.83 -21.97
N ASN A 589 -21.64 0.36 -22.71
CA ASN A 589 -21.43 -0.11 -24.08
C ASN A 589 -20.84 0.97 -24.98
N ARG A 590 -21.35 2.21 -24.87
CA ARG A 590 -20.81 3.34 -25.62
C ARG A 590 -19.35 3.61 -25.28
N THR A 591 -18.94 3.56 -24.01
CA THR A 591 -17.54 3.82 -23.63
C THR A 591 -16.59 2.71 -24.07
N VAL A 592 -17.08 1.46 -24.20
CA VAL A 592 -16.34 0.35 -24.83
C VAL A 592 -16.25 0.51 -26.36
N GLU A 593 -17.28 1.05 -27.02
CA GLU A 593 -17.28 1.34 -28.47
C GLU A 593 -16.50 2.60 -28.85
N ASP A 594 -16.51 3.64 -27.99
CA ASP A 594 -15.80 4.91 -28.19
C ASP A 594 -14.27 4.76 -27.97
N ILE A 595 -13.79 3.68 -27.31
CA ILE A 595 -12.35 3.33 -27.27
C ILE A 595 -11.87 2.99 -28.68
N THR A 596 -11.31 3.98 -29.35
CA THR A 596 -10.94 3.93 -30.76
C THR A 596 -9.43 3.97 -30.97
N ILE A 597 -8.99 3.67 -32.19
CA ILE A 597 -7.58 3.81 -32.59
C ILE A 597 -7.11 5.27 -32.42
N ASP A 598 -8.01 6.24 -32.43
CA ASP A 598 -7.70 7.67 -32.21
C ASP A 598 -7.27 7.97 -30.77
N ASP A 599 -7.80 7.28 -29.75
CA ASP A 599 -7.35 7.47 -28.36
C ASP A 599 -5.96 6.86 -28.13
N ILE A 600 -5.66 5.75 -28.81
CA ILE A 600 -4.31 5.16 -28.85
C ILE A 600 -3.34 6.06 -29.64
N SER A 601 -3.84 6.77 -30.66
CA SER A 601 -3.05 7.75 -31.41
C SER A 601 -2.75 8.98 -30.56
N ARG A 602 -3.74 9.51 -29.84
CA ARG A 602 -3.54 10.59 -28.84
C ARG A 602 -2.64 10.16 -27.69
N HIS A 603 -2.64 8.89 -27.28
CA HIS A 603 -1.70 8.35 -26.29
C HIS A 603 -0.24 8.48 -26.76
N LEU A 604 0.02 8.20 -28.05
CA LEU A 604 1.34 8.41 -28.65
C LEU A 604 1.69 9.89 -28.78
N GLU A 605 0.79 10.72 -29.32
CA GLU A 605 0.99 12.18 -29.45
C GLU A 605 1.27 12.87 -28.10
N THR A 606 0.58 12.44 -27.02
CA THR A 606 0.77 12.99 -25.66
C THR A 606 2.12 12.59 -25.06
N LEU A 607 2.73 11.49 -25.52
CA LEU A 607 4.09 11.11 -25.13
C LEU A 607 5.13 11.91 -25.94
N ASP A 608 4.94 12.04 -27.26
CA ASP A 608 5.85 12.80 -28.14
C ASP A 608 5.93 14.29 -27.75
N ILE A 609 4.79 14.93 -27.44
CA ILE A 609 4.73 16.35 -27.02
C ILE A 609 5.48 16.60 -25.70
N LEU A 610 5.71 15.57 -24.88
CA LEU A 610 6.47 15.66 -23.63
C LEU A 610 7.93 15.18 -23.74
N GLN A 611 8.38 14.69 -24.91
CA GLN A 611 9.77 14.30 -25.17
C GLN A 611 10.61 15.36 -25.89
N LEU A 612 10.04 16.52 -26.25
CA LEU A 612 10.71 17.54 -27.08
C LEU A 612 11.08 18.82 -26.32
N SER A 613 12.23 18.81 -25.63
CA SER A 613 13.10 20.01 -25.50
C SER A 613 14.55 19.68 -25.11
N ASP A 614 15.15 18.62 -25.67
CA ASP A 614 16.61 18.39 -25.62
C ASP A 614 17.34 19.26 -26.69
N GLU A 615 17.07 20.57 -26.69
CA GLU A 615 17.84 21.59 -27.42
C GLU A 615 18.23 22.73 -26.46
N ASP A 616 19.36 22.56 -25.78
CA ASP A 616 20.13 23.66 -25.19
C ASP A 616 21.63 23.32 -25.24
N GLU A 617 22.47 24.32 -25.55
CA GLU A 617 23.78 24.13 -26.18
C GLU A 617 24.90 23.58 -25.28
N VAL A 618 25.82 22.78 -25.86
CA VAL A 618 27.26 22.87 -25.55
C VAL A 618 28.09 22.80 -26.83
N GLU A 619 28.31 23.95 -27.48
CA GLU A 619 29.40 24.08 -28.46
C GLU A 619 30.75 23.97 -27.74
N SER A 620 31.64 23.07 -28.21
CA SER A 620 33.03 23.04 -27.73
C SER A 620 34.05 22.67 -28.83
N THR A 621 34.53 23.72 -29.49
CA THR A 621 35.94 23.92 -29.87
C THR A 621 36.74 22.69 -30.35
N ARG A 622 36.64 22.39 -31.65
CA ARG A 622 37.74 21.74 -32.40
C ARG A 622 38.40 22.71 -33.38
N LEU A 623 39.65 23.06 -33.05
CA LEU A 623 40.58 23.91 -33.79
C LEU A 623 40.51 23.72 -35.31
N ARG A 624 40.29 24.81 -36.05
CA ARG A 624 40.67 24.90 -37.47
C ARG A 624 41.90 25.78 -37.62
N ASN A 625 42.87 25.26 -38.36
CA ASN A 625 44.08 25.98 -38.75
C ASN A 625 43.92 26.51 -40.18
N ASN A 626 44.70 27.54 -40.54
CA ASN A 626 44.83 28.16 -41.87
C ASN A 626 43.64 28.98 -42.42
N GLY A 627 43.93 30.18 -42.94
CA GLY A 627 43.36 30.61 -44.23
C GLY A 627 42.60 31.94 -44.33
N ASP A 628 43.28 33.07 -44.13
CA ASP A 628 42.93 34.34 -44.80
C ASP A 628 43.06 34.20 -46.35
N PRO A 629 42.55 35.13 -47.21
CA PRO A 629 41.69 36.29 -46.92
C PRO A 629 40.50 36.50 -47.88
N LYS A 630 39.58 37.45 -47.56
CA LYS A 630 39.27 38.62 -48.45
C LYS A 630 38.16 39.58 -47.97
N VAL A 631 38.56 40.85 -47.96
CA VAL A 631 37.82 42.12 -47.98
C VAL A 631 36.57 42.15 -48.89
N VAL A 632 35.45 42.68 -48.37
CA VAL A 632 34.57 43.69 -49.04
C VAL A 632 34.03 44.66 -47.97
N THR A 633 33.85 45.94 -48.31
CA THR A 633 33.41 47.03 -47.42
C THR A 633 31.99 47.54 -47.76
N ASN A 634 31.22 48.01 -46.77
CA ASN A 634 30.30 49.18 -46.77
C ASN A 634 29.11 49.01 -45.78
N HIS A 635 28.37 50.03 -45.31
CA HIS A 635 28.65 51.40 -44.86
C HIS A 635 27.28 52.04 -44.44
N ARG A 636 27.22 52.85 -43.35
CA ARG A 636 26.11 53.80 -43.02
C ARG A 636 24.75 53.15 -42.60
N THR A 637 23.82 53.79 -41.86
CA THR A 637 23.75 55.13 -41.22
C THR A 637 22.80 55.12 -40.00
N SER A 638 22.99 56.05 -39.03
CA SER A 638 21.99 56.43 -38.01
C SER A 638 21.16 57.66 -38.44
N PRO A 639 19.96 57.89 -37.88
CA PRO A 639 19.75 58.93 -36.84
C PRO A 639 18.89 58.43 -35.65
N VAL A 640 19.08 58.79 -34.37
CA VAL A 640 19.08 60.10 -33.66
C VAL A 640 17.68 60.66 -33.30
N ASN A 641 17.29 60.44 -32.03
CA ASN A 641 16.76 61.43 -31.05
C ASN A 641 16.57 60.68 -29.70
N ASN A 642 17.11 61.13 -28.56
CA ASN A 642 16.66 62.23 -27.67
C ASN A 642 15.26 61.98 -27.06
N SER A 643 14.97 62.14 -25.75
CA SER A 643 15.78 62.45 -24.54
C SER A 643 14.84 62.34 -23.28
N HIS A 644 15.11 62.68 -21.99
CA HIS A 644 16.20 63.40 -21.30
C HIS A 644 16.14 63.14 -19.75
N THR A 645 17.21 62.63 -19.10
CA THR A 645 17.62 62.89 -17.67
C THR A 645 16.70 62.54 -16.46
N LEU A 646 17.11 62.51 -15.16
CA LEU A 646 18.39 62.72 -14.41
C LEU A 646 18.37 61.90 -13.09
N ASP A 647 19.34 61.00 -12.88
CA ASP A 647 20.41 61.00 -11.84
C ASP A 647 20.18 61.31 -10.32
N PRO A 648 21.14 60.99 -9.41
CA PRO A 648 20.83 60.40 -8.10
C PRO A 648 21.43 61.11 -6.86
N ALA A 649 21.27 60.52 -5.66
CA ALA A 649 22.06 60.84 -4.46
C ALA A 649 22.23 59.63 -3.51
N SER A 650 23.28 59.66 -2.67
CA SER A 650 23.67 58.62 -1.71
C SER A 650 23.45 59.04 -0.24
N GLY A 651 23.54 58.11 0.72
CA GLY A 651 23.44 58.45 2.15
C GLY A 651 23.72 57.31 3.13
N THR A 652 24.99 57.09 3.48
CA THR A 652 25.40 56.22 4.61
C THR A 652 25.46 57.00 5.93
N ARG A 653 25.11 56.35 7.06
CA ARG A 653 25.54 56.76 8.41
C ARG A 653 25.38 55.63 9.44
N HIS A 654 26.48 55.27 10.10
CA HIS A 654 26.45 54.66 11.43
C HIS A 654 26.23 55.75 12.49
N LEU A 655 25.67 55.36 13.64
CA LEU A 655 26.04 55.91 14.95
C LEU A 655 25.72 54.89 16.05
N SER A 656 26.50 54.92 17.14
CA SER A 656 26.40 53.99 18.27
C SER A 656 25.94 54.70 19.54
N GLY A 657 25.26 53.97 20.43
CA GLY A 657 24.85 54.43 21.76
C GLY A 657 24.91 53.26 22.75
N ASN A 658 25.40 53.51 23.96
CA ASN A 658 25.73 52.47 24.94
C ASN A 658 25.02 52.74 26.28
N GLY A 659 24.57 51.72 27.00
CA GLY A 659 23.83 51.88 28.26
C GLY A 659 23.46 50.57 28.95
N ASN A 660 24.09 50.29 30.09
CA ASN A 660 23.81 49.13 30.97
C ASN A 660 22.61 49.38 31.90
N VAL A 661 22.00 48.31 32.44
CA VAL A 661 22.06 47.91 33.88
C VAL A 661 21.10 46.75 34.22
N SER A 662 21.66 45.65 34.76
CA SER A 662 21.11 44.58 35.64
C SER A 662 19.79 43.85 35.31
N GLY A 663 19.71 42.53 35.62
CA GLY A 663 18.39 41.87 35.75
C GLY A 663 18.27 40.34 35.71
N VAL A 664 19.29 39.54 36.10
CA VAL A 664 19.19 38.06 36.09
C VAL A 664 18.44 37.51 37.31
N PRO A 665 17.52 36.56 37.12
CA PRO A 665 17.40 35.40 38.01
C PRO A 665 17.55 34.08 37.24
N SER A 666 18.53 33.27 37.64
CA SER A 666 18.83 31.97 37.04
C SER A 666 17.87 30.87 37.52
N GLY A 667 17.01 30.37 36.61
CA GLY A 667 16.11 29.24 36.88
C GLY A 667 16.72 27.90 36.48
N ASN A 668 17.32 27.17 37.43
CA ASN A 668 17.81 25.80 37.20
C ASN A 668 16.64 24.83 36.94
N TYR A 669 16.43 24.43 35.68
CA TYR A 669 15.65 23.24 35.35
C TYR A 669 16.59 22.08 34.99
N LYS A 670 16.57 21.05 35.84
CA LYS A 670 17.32 19.80 35.59
C LYS A 670 16.67 19.05 34.44
N ILE A 671 17.48 18.57 33.51
CA ILE A 671 17.09 17.55 32.52
C ILE A 671 16.77 16.26 33.30
N PRO A 672 15.57 15.67 33.19
CA PRO A 672 15.29 14.34 33.70
C PRO A 672 15.80 13.31 32.69
N SER A 673 17.02 12.81 32.89
CA SER A 673 17.50 11.61 32.22
C SER A 673 16.68 10.39 32.66
N SER A 674 16.51 9.41 31.77
CA SER A 674 15.90 8.09 32.00
C SER A 674 14.43 8.06 32.47
N THR A 675 13.56 7.47 31.65
CA THR A 675 12.43 6.67 32.14
C THR A 675 12.29 5.45 31.24
N THR A 676 12.78 4.31 31.74
CA THR A 676 13.02 3.07 30.98
C THR A 676 11.75 2.44 30.42
N THR A 677 11.83 1.92 29.19
CA THR A 677 10.87 0.99 28.58
C THR A 677 10.73 -0.28 29.44
N ARG A 678 9.71 -0.37 30.30
CA ARG A 678 9.63 -1.48 31.28
C ARG A 678 8.25 -1.95 31.74
N HIS A 679 7.18 -1.81 30.94
CA HIS A 679 5.84 -2.26 31.34
C HIS A 679 5.06 -3.09 30.31
N LEU A 680 5.61 -4.23 29.89
CA LEU A 680 4.83 -5.45 29.61
C LEU A 680 5.56 -6.68 30.15
N ARG A 681 5.36 -7.00 31.43
CA ARG A 681 5.76 -8.28 32.04
C ARG A 681 4.58 -8.89 32.80
N SER A 682 3.83 -9.74 32.10
CA SER A 682 2.71 -10.52 32.64
C SER A 682 3.05 -12.01 32.58
N ASN A 683 3.57 -12.56 33.68
CA ASN A 683 3.81 -14.01 33.76
C ASN A 683 2.48 -14.78 33.69
N ARG A 684 2.25 -15.54 32.63
CA ARG A 684 1.22 -16.59 32.58
C ARG A 684 1.84 -17.95 32.25
N HIS A 685 2.14 -18.73 33.27
CA HIS A 685 2.57 -20.12 33.10
C HIS A 685 1.44 -20.98 32.54
N SER A 686 1.67 -21.51 31.34
CA SER A 686 1.27 -22.86 30.89
C SER A 686 -0.04 -23.45 31.45
N ARG A 687 -1.16 -23.16 30.77
CA ARG A 687 -2.30 -24.08 30.58
C ARG A 687 -3.09 -23.62 29.36
N LEU A 688 -3.74 -24.56 28.67
CA LEU A 688 -4.50 -24.37 27.43
C LEU A 688 -5.26 -23.04 27.43
N LEU A 689 -4.83 -22.12 26.57
CA LEU A 689 -5.51 -20.85 26.37
C LEU A 689 -6.78 -21.09 25.55
N ASN A 690 -7.92 -20.74 26.12
CA ASN A 690 -9.00 -20.24 25.28
C ASN A 690 -8.51 -18.89 24.73
N PHE A 691 -8.49 -18.76 23.41
CA PHE A 691 -8.30 -17.45 22.78
C PHE A 691 -9.58 -16.65 23.01
N ASP A 692 -9.50 -15.57 23.79
CA ASP A 692 -10.55 -14.55 23.85
C ASP A 692 -10.44 -13.67 22.58
N ASP A 693 -11.56 -13.10 22.13
CA ASP A 693 -11.62 -12.22 20.94
C ASP A 693 -11.04 -10.81 21.22
N SER A 694 -9.92 -10.72 21.97
CA SER A 694 -9.15 -9.50 22.21
C SER A 694 -7.90 -9.39 21.33
N ASP A 695 -7.33 -10.52 20.92
CA ASP A 695 -6.02 -10.61 20.28
C ASP A 695 -6.19 -10.65 18.74
N ILE A 696 -6.92 -9.64 18.23
CA ILE A 696 -7.27 -9.48 16.81
C ILE A 696 -6.21 -8.62 16.11
N SER A 697 -6.12 -8.77 14.79
CA SER A 697 -5.27 -8.08 13.81
C SER A 697 -5.46 -6.54 13.80
N MET A 698 -5.00 -5.87 12.73
CA MET A 698 -5.40 -4.49 12.36
C MET A 698 -6.93 -4.27 12.27
N ILE A 699 -7.75 -5.30 12.53
CA ILE A 699 -9.17 -5.20 12.88
C ILE A 699 -9.33 -5.24 14.41
N SER A 700 -9.12 -4.12 15.13
CA SER A 700 -9.56 -4.06 16.53
C SER A 700 -11.11 -4.00 16.65
N HIS A 701 -11.70 -4.69 17.63
CA HIS A 701 -13.16 -4.69 17.92
C HIS A 701 -13.48 -3.94 19.22
N ALA A 702 -14.02 -2.72 19.12
CA ALA A 702 -14.33 -1.88 20.28
C ALA A 702 -15.70 -2.19 20.91
N SER A 703 -15.70 -2.92 22.04
CA SER A 703 -16.87 -2.99 22.94
C SER A 703 -16.82 -1.88 24.00
N PRO A 704 -17.86 -1.02 24.15
CA PRO A 704 -17.81 0.11 25.07
C PRO A 704 -17.89 -0.31 26.56
N PRO A 705 -17.15 0.34 27.47
CA PRO A 705 -17.06 -0.07 28.87
C PRO A 705 -18.34 0.27 29.66
N ARG A 706 -18.92 -0.74 30.33
CA ARG A 706 -20.09 -0.59 31.22
C ARG A 706 -19.76 0.20 32.49
N SER A 707 -19.95 1.52 32.47
CA SER A 707 -19.85 2.38 33.64
C SER A 707 -21.00 2.12 34.64
N LYS A 708 -20.65 1.88 35.91
CA LYS A 708 -21.63 1.70 37.00
C LYS A 708 -21.81 3.00 37.79
N THR A 709 -22.73 3.86 37.36
CA THR A 709 -23.11 5.07 38.09
C THR A 709 -24.26 4.81 39.07
N ARG A 710 -24.02 5.00 40.37
CA ARG A 710 -25.08 5.04 41.40
C ARG A 710 -25.52 6.49 41.57
N SER A 711 -26.74 6.83 41.16
CA SER A 711 -27.32 8.17 41.39
C SER A 711 -28.26 8.16 42.61
N SER A 712 -27.96 8.99 43.60
CA SER A 712 -28.85 9.25 44.74
C SER A 712 -29.66 10.53 44.48
N GLY A 713 -30.94 10.38 44.11
CA GLY A 713 -31.87 11.50 43.95
C GLY A 713 -32.67 11.78 45.22
N LYS A 714 -32.79 13.05 45.62
CA LYS A 714 -33.53 13.46 46.83
C LYS A 714 -34.52 14.58 46.50
N SER A 715 -35.79 14.36 46.87
CA SER A 715 -36.80 15.35 47.31
C SER A 715 -37.11 16.62 46.49
N ASN A 716 -38.41 16.82 46.24
CA ASN A 716 -39.11 18.07 45.88
C ASN A 716 -38.84 18.60 44.45
N GLY A 717 -39.82 19.01 43.64
CA GLY A 717 -41.29 18.92 43.75
C GLY A 717 -42.00 20.25 44.00
N HIS A 718 -42.66 20.79 42.97
CA HIS A 718 -43.86 21.63 43.10
C HIS A 718 -44.67 21.69 41.79
N SER A 719 -45.98 21.48 41.93
CA SER A 719 -47.13 21.95 41.15
C SER A 719 -46.94 22.67 39.79
N ASN A 720 -47.63 22.12 38.78
CA ASN A 720 -48.55 22.76 37.84
C ASN A 720 -48.20 24.16 37.27
N TRP A 721 -48.08 24.23 35.93
CA TRP A 721 -49.22 24.61 35.07
C TRP A 721 -49.27 23.68 33.85
#